data_AF-A0ABD5PF45-F1
#
_entry.id   AF-A0ABD5PF45-F1
#
_cell.length_a   1.000
_cell.length_b   1.000
_cell.length_c   1.000
_cell.angle_alpha   90.00
_cell.angle_beta   90.00
_cell.angle_gamma   90.00
#
_symmetry.space_group_name_H-M   'P 1'
#
loop_
_entity.id
_entity.type
_entity.pdbx_description
1 polymer ?
#
loop_
_entity_poly.entity_id
_entity_poly.type
_entity_poly.pdbx_seq_one_letter_code
_entity_poly.pdbx_strand_id
1 'polypeptide(L)'
;MHHPGPPRFMAAGESVELAPRDPDPEATYSWRIKSAPVASRVSLGTENVIDFTPDEAGSYTVELDAPDGLHELTIRVFPGEMSPVAGAGGVSGMSGFSGMSGVSGVSGVSGMSGLSGVSGSGSGTLGASREGQGGGRPRIQLHARFEDDAVVVEAHVKPNPNASTDPDDIGVEFLLDDRDDVSEGDVQKGDRELRIPYKNLRGRVRVHAVAIDDSYSVPDAISIEPDDAEGSEGFATDGGSDFRTDGGPVSGANGTSSRSGRSPRTDGGPDERSESGAGREATRTDGGVVADDGAESGATAEREVRGDLKSVRLNDPPEWAKSVTLYEIYVRGYASDDDEAENTFEALTKRLDYLADLGVDCLWLTPVLQNDHAPHGYNIVDFFSIAEDLGDDEAYKEFVAAAHDRGMKVLFDLVLNHSARDHPYFQDAYKNPKSEYYDWYEWQDSGEPGTYFDWEYIANWNFDNLRVRKHLLEAVDKWAEYVDGFRCDMAWAVPKSFWQEMRERVKETDPEFLLLDETIPYIADFHDGMFDMHFDTTLYFTLRQVGNGNQPADAILDAIEQRTEVGFPDHAAFMLYQENHDETRFVVECGEPAARASAGALFTLPGVPMLYGGQEIGQLGRRDPLAWDQANETIQNHYERLIDARGSTPALQYEGDFARVDYESDSDAVTCFVRGDEGDRHLVALNFGDDPATFETGPEVDTTDLVSGESVLRDGELTVEDVAVLPITG
;
A
#
# COMPACT_ATOMS: atom_id res chain seq x y z
N MET A 1 -18.30 15.61 0.48
CA MET A 1 -18.24 16.92 1.20
C MET A 1 -17.12 17.72 0.58
N HIS A 2 -17.32 19.00 0.25
CA HIS A 2 -16.36 19.74 -0.57
C HIS A 2 -15.12 20.31 0.16
N HIS A 3 -14.85 19.86 1.39
CA HIS A 3 -13.71 20.35 2.17
C HIS A 3 -12.37 20.09 1.46
N PRO A 4 -11.40 21.03 1.47
CA PRO A 4 -10.10 20.88 0.80
C PRO A 4 -9.13 19.86 1.44
N GLY A 5 -9.62 18.95 2.29
CA GLY A 5 -8.83 17.92 2.99
C GLY A 5 -8.32 18.33 4.37
N PRO A 6 -7.29 17.62 4.89
CA PRO A 6 -6.67 17.89 6.19
C PRO A 6 -5.72 19.09 6.17
N PRO A 7 -5.38 19.67 7.34
CA PRO A 7 -4.43 20.78 7.47
C PRO A 7 -3.03 20.42 6.95
N ARG A 8 -2.25 21.44 6.56
CA ARG A 8 -0.99 21.25 5.81
C ARG A 8 0.24 21.74 6.55
N PHE A 9 1.36 21.06 6.32
CA PHE A 9 2.70 21.44 6.76
C PHE A 9 3.61 21.56 5.53
N MET A 10 4.25 22.71 5.35
CA MET A 10 5.15 22.98 4.21
C MET A 10 6.17 24.08 4.55
N ALA A 11 7.18 24.27 3.71
CA ALA A 11 8.12 25.40 3.80
C ALA A 11 7.78 26.53 2.82
N ALA A 12 8.20 27.76 3.14
CA ALA A 12 8.01 28.92 2.27
C ALA A 12 8.78 28.75 0.94
N GLY A 13 8.06 28.83 -0.19
CA GLY A 13 8.58 28.59 -1.53
C GLY A 13 8.30 27.21 -2.12
N GLU A 14 7.78 26.26 -1.33
CA GLU A 14 7.18 25.02 -1.85
C GLU A 14 5.78 25.29 -2.41
N SER A 15 5.24 24.40 -3.25
CA SER A 15 3.87 24.49 -3.76
C SER A 15 3.05 23.26 -3.40
N VAL A 16 1.77 23.45 -3.14
CA VAL A 16 0.79 22.37 -2.96
C VAL A 16 -0.45 22.63 -3.82
N GLU A 17 -0.92 21.61 -4.53
CA GLU A 17 -2.20 21.65 -5.24
C GLU A 17 -3.36 21.61 -4.23
N LEU A 18 -4.27 22.56 -4.34
CA LEU A 18 -5.53 22.61 -3.58
C LEU A 18 -6.71 22.36 -4.51
N ALA A 19 -7.53 21.37 -4.18
CA ALA A 19 -8.74 20.98 -4.93
C ALA A 19 -9.94 20.79 -3.98
N PRO A 20 -11.18 21.08 -4.42
CA PRO A 20 -12.39 20.68 -3.71
C PRO A 20 -12.55 19.16 -3.78
N ARG A 21 -12.84 18.51 -2.65
CA ARG A 21 -13.02 17.05 -2.59
C ARG A 21 -14.43 16.61 -2.91
N ASP A 22 -14.58 15.40 -3.45
CA ASP A 22 -15.88 14.85 -3.86
C ASP A 22 -16.70 15.86 -4.69
N PRO A 23 -16.11 16.51 -5.72
CA PRO A 23 -16.69 17.72 -6.31
C PRO A 23 -17.90 17.41 -7.20
N ASP A 24 -18.93 18.26 -7.12
CA ASP A 24 -19.85 18.44 -8.25
C ASP A 24 -19.11 19.21 -9.36
N PRO A 25 -18.85 18.60 -10.54
CA PRO A 25 -18.11 19.27 -11.61
C PRO A 25 -18.91 20.35 -12.33
N GLU A 26 -20.24 20.41 -12.15
CA GLU A 26 -21.09 21.45 -12.75
C GLU A 26 -21.28 22.67 -11.82
N ALA A 27 -20.68 22.62 -10.63
CA ALA A 27 -20.66 23.72 -9.67
C ALA A 27 -19.58 24.78 -9.97
N THR A 28 -19.51 25.81 -9.14
CA THR A 28 -18.45 26.82 -9.17
C THR A 28 -17.82 26.88 -7.78
N TYR A 29 -16.49 26.80 -7.75
CA TYR A 29 -15.69 26.92 -6.53
C TYR A 29 -14.91 28.23 -6.58
N SER A 30 -14.55 28.80 -5.43
CA SER A 30 -13.60 29.91 -5.42
C SER A 30 -12.78 29.95 -4.14
N TRP A 31 -11.49 30.22 -4.30
CA TRP A 31 -10.51 30.21 -3.23
C TRP A 31 -10.16 31.63 -2.80
N ARG A 32 -9.95 31.84 -1.49
CA ARG A 32 -9.40 33.10 -0.95
C ARG A 32 -8.50 32.85 0.25
N ILE A 33 -7.57 33.77 0.47
CA ILE A 33 -6.76 33.79 1.70
C ILE A 33 -7.55 34.56 2.76
N LYS A 34 -8.00 33.85 3.79
CA LYS A 34 -8.69 34.42 4.96
C LYS A 34 -7.70 35.00 5.97
N SER A 35 -6.58 34.30 6.18
CA SER A 35 -5.49 34.70 7.08
C SER A 35 -4.12 34.42 6.42
N ALA A 36 -3.14 35.29 6.67
CA ALA A 36 -1.75 35.11 6.23
C ALA A 36 -0.78 35.92 7.13
N PRO A 37 0.52 35.63 7.13
CA PRO A 37 1.56 36.46 7.75
C PRO A 37 1.54 37.90 7.22
N VAL A 38 1.79 38.89 8.09
CA VAL A 38 1.62 40.33 7.76
C VAL A 38 2.55 40.83 6.64
N ALA A 39 3.63 40.12 6.34
CA ALA A 39 4.55 40.44 5.25
C ALA A 39 4.12 39.84 3.89
N SER A 40 3.28 38.80 3.92
CA SER A 40 2.93 37.95 2.78
C SER A 40 2.16 38.72 1.69
N ARG A 41 2.35 38.27 0.44
CA ARG A 41 1.82 38.85 -0.79
C ARG A 41 1.19 37.81 -1.71
N VAL A 42 1.17 36.54 -1.32
CA VAL A 42 0.55 35.46 -2.08
C VAL A 42 -0.91 35.76 -2.40
N SER A 43 -1.35 35.34 -3.58
CA SER A 43 -2.71 35.53 -4.10
C SER A 43 -3.11 34.31 -4.90
N LEU A 44 -4.30 33.79 -4.65
CA LEU A 44 -4.80 32.56 -5.28
C LEU A 44 -5.33 32.81 -6.69
N GLY A 45 -5.42 31.74 -7.49
CA GLY A 45 -6.05 31.75 -8.81
C GLY A 45 -7.57 31.85 -8.77
N THR A 46 -8.19 31.84 -9.94
CA THR A 46 -9.65 31.82 -10.14
C THR A 46 -10.22 30.45 -10.50
N GLU A 47 -9.35 29.46 -10.65
CA GLU A 47 -9.71 28.13 -11.14
C GLU A 47 -10.20 27.23 -9.98
N ASN A 48 -10.82 26.10 -10.33
CA ASN A 48 -11.37 25.18 -9.33
C ASN A 48 -10.26 24.43 -8.57
N VAL A 49 -9.19 24.05 -9.26
CA VAL A 49 -7.95 23.50 -8.70
C VAL A 49 -6.87 24.59 -8.83
N ILE A 50 -6.03 24.77 -7.81
CA ILE A 50 -5.00 25.83 -7.79
C ILE A 50 -3.69 25.38 -7.12
N ASP A 51 -2.57 25.91 -7.59
CA ASP A 51 -1.32 25.93 -6.81
C ASP A 51 -1.40 26.96 -5.66
N PHE A 52 -0.98 26.55 -4.46
CA PHE A 52 -0.64 27.44 -3.36
C PHE A 52 0.86 27.39 -3.05
N THR A 53 1.55 28.52 -3.25
CA THR A 53 2.97 28.73 -2.94
C THR A 53 3.12 29.87 -1.92
N PRO A 54 3.30 29.58 -0.62
CA PRO A 54 3.46 30.64 0.39
C PRO A 54 4.82 31.33 0.29
N ASP A 55 4.84 32.64 0.51
CA ASP A 55 6.01 33.51 0.36
C ASP A 55 6.67 33.93 1.69
N GLU A 56 6.05 33.63 2.83
CA GLU A 56 6.52 33.98 4.18
C GLU A 56 6.20 32.85 5.18
N ALA A 57 7.02 32.69 6.22
CA ALA A 57 6.76 31.70 7.27
C ALA A 57 5.65 32.16 8.23
N GLY A 58 4.86 31.21 8.75
CA GLY A 58 3.81 31.46 9.75
C GLY A 58 2.65 30.48 9.64
N SER A 59 1.43 30.99 9.81
CA SER A 59 0.18 30.27 9.61
C SER A 59 -0.68 31.02 8.59
N TYR A 60 -1.27 30.27 7.67
CA TYR A 60 -2.24 30.73 6.69
C TYR A 60 -3.57 30.02 6.95
N THR A 61 -4.66 30.70 6.62
CA THR A 61 -5.98 30.08 6.48
C THR A 61 -6.44 30.34 5.06
N VAL A 62 -6.51 29.29 4.26
CA VAL A 62 -7.17 29.32 2.94
C VAL A 62 -8.65 29.00 3.17
N GLU A 63 -9.53 29.62 2.40
CA GLU A 63 -10.97 29.48 2.51
C GLU A 63 -11.56 29.18 1.13
N LEU A 64 -12.33 28.09 1.05
CA LEU A 64 -13.00 27.59 -0.13
C LEU A 64 -14.49 27.91 -0.05
N ASP A 65 -15.00 28.65 -1.03
CA ASP A 65 -16.42 28.89 -1.25
C ASP A 65 -16.97 27.77 -2.16
N ALA A 66 -17.87 26.92 -1.63
CA ALA A 66 -18.39 25.73 -2.28
C ALA A 66 -19.92 25.59 -2.12
N PRO A 67 -20.61 24.72 -2.91
CA PRO A 67 -22.07 24.57 -2.86
C PRO A 67 -22.68 24.20 -1.50
N ASP A 68 -21.94 23.49 -0.66
CA ASP A 68 -22.34 23.04 0.68
C ASP A 68 -21.95 24.04 1.80
N GLY A 69 -20.99 24.94 1.56
CA GLY A 69 -20.63 25.98 2.52
C GLY A 69 -19.31 26.70 2.26
N LEU A 70 -18.86 27.43 3.28
CA LEU A 70 -17.49 27.93 3.39
C LEU A 70 -16.67 26.92 4.18
N HIS A 71 -15.57 26.44 3.60
CA HIS A 71 -14.64 25.51 4.23
C HIS A 71 -13.31 26.22 4.45
N GLU A 72 -12.59 25.86 5.52
CA GLU A 72 -11.33 26.50 5.90
C GLU A 72 -10.21 25.47 5.95
N LEU A 73 -9.02 25.86 5.52
CA LEU A 73 -7.82 25.02 5.52
C LEU A 73 -6.70 25.76 6.24
N THR A 74 -6.29 25.24 7.39
CA THR A 74 -5.12 25.70 8.12
C THR A 74 -3.86 25.14 7.47
N ILE A 75 -2.98 26.04 7.01
CA ILE A 75 -1.68 25.69 6.45
C ILE A 75 -0.58 26.30 7.31
N ARG A 76 0.26 25.46 7.90
CA ARG A 76 1.44 25.87 8.65
C ARG A 76 2.66 25.90 7.74
N VAL A 77 3.29 27.07 7.69
CA VAL A 77 4.43 27.34 6.80
C VAL A 77 5.68 27.61 7.63
N PHE A 78 6.71 26.82 7.38
CA PHE A 78 8.05 26.96 7.97
C PHE A 78 8.94 27.87 7.11
N PRO A 79 10.06 28.40 7.65
CA PRO A 79 11.09 29.05 6.85
C PRO A 79 11.55 28.17 5.69
N GLY A 80 11.85 28.77 4.52
CA GLY A 80 12.21 28.02 3.31
C GLY A 80 13.47 27.16 3.47
N GLU A 81 14.36 27.54 4.39
CA GLU A 81 15.54 26.77 4.77
C GLU A 81 15.23 25.45 5.53
N MET A 82 14.01 25.28 6.07
CA MET A 82 13.54 24.02 6.68
C MET A 82 12.87 23.08 5.68
N SER A 83 12.85 23.42 4.39
CA SER A 83 12.40 22.49 3.35
C SER A 83 13.29 21.23 3.35
N PRO A 84 12.70 20.03 3.43
CA PRO A 84 13.47 18.77 3.37
C PRO A 84 14.06 18.50 1.97
N VAL A 85 13.74 19.32 0.96
CA VAL A 85 14.17 19.13 -0.44
C VAL A 85 15.62 19.61 -0.65
N ALA A 86 16.57 18.83 -0.13
CA ALA A 86 17.98 18.87 -0.51
C ALA A 86 18.38 17.76 -1.52
N GLY A 87 17.40 16.97 -2.00
CA GLY A 87 17.52 16.01 -3.09
C GLY A 87 16.96 16.58 -4.41
N ALA A 88 17.39 16.03 -5.55
CA ALA A 88 17.00 16.54 -6.87
C ALA A 88 15.60 16.05 -7.31
N GLY A 89 14.55 16.77 -6.89
CA GLY A 89 13.16 16.51 -7.28
C GLY A 89 12.38 17.80 -7.52
N GLY A 90 11.46 17.75 -8.51
CA GLY A 90 10.52 18.79 -8.95
C GLY A 90 10.44 20.14 -8.21
N VAL A 91 10.96 21.19 -8.84
CA VAL A 91 10.38 22.53 -8.67
C VAL A 91 9.09 22.56 -9.49
N SER A 92 7.95 22.69 -8.80
CA SER A 92 6.63 22.91 -9.39
C SER A 92 6.66 24.09 -10.38
N GLY A 93 6.09 23.88 -11.57
CA GLY A 93 6.00 24.91 -12.62
C GLY A 93 7.19 25.05 -13.57
N MET A 94 8.10 24.06 -13.67
CA MET A 94 9.17 24.03 -14.70
C MET A 94 9.08 22.79 -15.61
N SER A 95 8.67 23.00 -16.86
CA SER A 95 8.55 21.96 -17.88
C SER A 95 9.90 21.30 -18.26
N GLY A 96 9.93 19.97 -18.22
CA GLY A 96 10.85 19.13 -19.01
C GLY A 96 12.33 19.19 -18.64
N PHE A 97 12.77 18.27 -17.77
CA PHE A 97 14.18 17.97 -17.56
C PHE A 97 14.75 17.16 -18.74
N SER A 98 14.91 17.83 -19.88
CA SER A 98 15.31 17.23 -21.16
C SER A 98 16.78 16.77 -21.15
N GLY A 99 16.99 15.47 -20.93
CA GLY A 99 18.28 14.83 -21.19
C GLY A 99 18.63 14.94 -22.68
N MET A 100 19.75 15.62 -23.01
CA MET A 100 20.16 15.81 -24.41
C MET A 100 20.67 14.51 -25.04
N SER A 101 19.76 13.75 -25.64
CA SER A 101 20.09 12.61 -26.51
C SER A 101 21.00 13.01 -27.66
N GLY A 102 22.10 12.27 -27.84
CA GLY A 102 23.17 12.60 -28.77
C GLY A 102 22.77 12.51 -30.26
N VAL A 103 23.23 13.47 -31.06
CA VAL A 103 22.94 13.52 -32.52
C VAL A 103 23.51 12.30 -33.25
N SER A 104 22.64 11.39 -33.69
CA SER A 104 23.03 10.22 -34.48
C SER A 104 23.20 10.55 -35.97
N GLY A 105 24.41 10.37 -36.51
CA GLY A 105 24.73 10.56 -37.91
C GLY A 105 24.32 9.38 -38.81
N VAL A 106 23.75 9.67 -39.98
CA VAL A 106 23.19 8.67 -40.91
C VAL A 106 24.24 7.69 -41.47
N SER A 107 24.01 6.38 -41.30
CA SER A 107 23.96 5.33 -42.37
C SER A 107 24.32 3.92 -41.87
N GLY A 108 23.83 2.84 -42.53
CA GLY A 108 24.57 1.57 -42.54
C GLY A 108 23.91 0.23 -42.20
N VAL A 109 22.66 -0.04 -42.56
CA VAL A 109 22.13 -1.39 -42.96
C VAL A 109 22.52 -2.63 -42.11
N SER A 110 21.55 -3.10 -41.31
CA SER A 110 21.30 -4.50 -40.86
C SER A 110 22.32 -5.26 -40.00
N GLY A 111 21.85 -5.81 -38.88
CA GLY A 111 22.23 -7.18 -38.48
C GLY A 111 22.93 -7.36 -37.13
N MET A 112 22.29 -6.99 -36.02
CA MET A 112 22.25 -7.74 -34.74
C MET A 112 21.03 -7.27 -33.94
N SER A 113 20.42 -8.14 -33.14
CA SER A 113 19.40 -7.75 -32.15
C SER A 113 20.06 -6.90 -31.06
N GLY A 114 19.41 -5.80 -30.69
CA GLY A 114 19.95 -4.86 -29.71
C GLY A 114 19.86 -5.40 -28.28
N LEU A 115 20.98 -5.41 -27.58
CA LEU A 115 20.99 -5.29 -26.13
C LEU A 115 20.46 -3.89 -25.78
N SER A 116 19.39 -3.81 -24.99
CA SER A 116 18.95 -2.56 -24.38
C SER A 116 20.06 -2.07 -23.43
N GLY A 117 20.57 -0.88 -23.67
CA GLY A 117 21.79 -0.42 -23.01
C GLY A 117 21.58 0.03 -21.57
N VAL A 118 21.73 -0.88 -20.60
CA VAL A 118 21.95 -0.50 -19.20
C VAL A 118 23.29 0.24 -19.09
N SER A 119 23.23 1.55 -18.87
CA SER A 119 24.35 2.48 -18.68
C SER A 119 23.75 3.81 -18.22
N GLY A 120 23.46 4.00 -16.94
CA GLY A 120 24.46 4.30 -15.91
C GLY A 120 24.27 5.76 -15.48
N SER A 121 24.24 6.12 -14.20
CA SER A 121 25.02 5.53 -13.11
C SER A 121 24.22 5.34 -11.81
N GLY A 122 24.12 4.10 -11.32
CA GLY A 122 23.87 3.81 -9.90
C GLY A 122 25.12 4.01 -9.01
N SER A 123 26.01 4.95 -9.38
CA SER A 123 27.30 5.18 -8.73
C SER A 123 27.35 6.60 -8.18
N GLY A 124 27.42 6.72 -6.85
CA GLY A 124 27.90 7.93 -6.20
C GLY A 124 26.97 9.14 -6.27
N THR A 125 25.68 8.94 -6.00
CA THR A 125 24.89 9.93 -5.24
C THR A 125 24.48 9.33 -3.89
N LEU A 126 25.41 8.81 -3.09
CA LEU A 126 26.19 9.68 -2.19
C LEU A 126 25.71 11.13 -2.27
N GLY A 127 24.73 11.48 -1.45
CA GLY A 127 24.28 12.85 -1.30
C GLY A 127 25.49 13.77 -1.19
N ALA A 128 25.50 14.86 -1.95
CA ALA A 128 26.61 15.80 -1.96
C ALA A 128 26.56 16.65 -0.68
N SER A 129 26.79 16.00 0.46
CA SER A 129 26.77 16.56 1.80
C SER A 129 27.61 17.81 1.83
N ARG A 130 26.95 18.96 1.90
CA ARG A 130 27.63 20.22 2.16
C ARG A 130 28.31 20.08 3.51
N GLU A 131 29.64 20.18 3.53
CA GLU A 131 30.41 20.28 4.76
C GLU A 131 29.85 21.45 5.61
N GLY A 132 29.03 21.14 6.61
CA GLY A 132 28.35 22.11 7.47
C GLY A 132 26.83 22.24 7.37
N GLN A 133 26.10 21.34 6.68
CA GLN A 133 24.65 21.15 6.85
C GLN A 133 24.34 19.65 6.98
N GLY A 134 24.24 19.16 8.22
CA GLY A 134 23.69 17.84 8.56
C GLY A 134 22.22 17.95 8.99
N GLY A 135 21.66 16.90 9.59
CA GLY A 135 20.32 16.93 10.22
C GLY A 135 19.27 16.03 9.56
N GLY A 136 19.23 15.95 8.22
CA GLY A 136 18.23 15.14 7.51
C GLY A 136 16.78 15.54 7.86
N ARG A 137 15.85 14.58 7.88
CA ARG A 137 14.48 14.75 8.38
C ARG A 137 14.29 14.06 9.73
N PRO A 138 13.70 14.71 10.75
CA PRO A 138 13.22 14.01 11.94
C PRO A 138 12.00 13.15 11.61
N ARG A 139 11.61 12.27 12.54
CA ARG A 139 10.44 11.39 12.44
C ARG A 139 9.53 11.57 13.64
N ILE A 140 8.24 11.28 13.47
CA ILE A 140 7.18 11.40 14.49
C ILE A 140 6.23 10.20 14.41
N GLN A 141 5.67 9.82 15.56
CA GLN A 141 4.46 9.01 15.65
C GLN A 141 3.56 9.52 16.79
N LEU A 142 2.25 9.52 16.58
CA LEU A 142 1.24 9.99 17.51
C LEU A 142 0.57 8.84 18.25
N HIS A 143 0.41 9.02 19.56
CA HIS A 143 -0.30 8.08 20.43
C HIS A 143 -1.36 8.81 21.24
N ALA A 144 -2.55 8.22 21.39
CA ALA A 144 -3.62 8.76 22.22
C ALA A 144 -3.75 7.95 23.53
N ARG A 145 -3.98 8.65 24.64
CA ARG A 145 -4.32 8.05 25.95
C ARG A 145 -5.35 8.90 26.69
N PHE A 146 -6.05 8.31 27.67
CA PHE A 146 -6.98 9.05 28.53
C PHE A 146 -6.37 9.32 29.91
N GLU A 147 -6.34 10.60 30.32
CA GLU A 147 -5.65 11.04 31.53
C GLU A 147 -6.32 12.31 32.10
N ASP A 148 -6.60 12.35 33.40
CA ASP A 148 -7.10 13.53 34.14
C ASP A 148 -8.29 14.27 33.48
N ASP A 149 -9.27 13.52 32.98
CA ASP A 149 -10.46 14.04 32.27
C ASP A 149 -10.16 14.72 30.92
N ALA A 150 -9.09 14.28 30.26
CA ALA A 150 -8.71 14.69 28.91
C ALA A 150 -8.25 13.48 28.06
N VAL A 151 -8.45 13.58 26.75
CA VAL A 151 -7.62 12.87 25.79
C VAL A 151 -6.27 13.58 25.75
N VAL A 152 -5.18 12.82 25.82
CA VAL A 152 -3.82 13.29 25.62
C VAL A 152 -3.30 12.64 24.35
N VAL A 153 -2.99 13.47 23.35
CA VAL A 153 -2.22 13.04 22.17
C VAL A 153 -0.76 13.39 22.43
N GLU A 154 0.09 12.38 22.40
CA GLU A 154 1.53 12.46 22.68
C GLU A 154 2.32 12.21 21.40
N ALA A 155 3.30 13.08 21.14
CA ALA A 155 4.19 12.99 19.98
C ALA A 155 5.51 12.32 20.36
N HIS A 156 5.66 11.07 19.94
CA HIS A 156 6.91 10.31 20.05
C HIS A 156 7.78 10.68 18.85
N VAL A 157 8.97 11.25 19.08
CA VAL A 157 9.86 11.72 18.00
C VAL A 157 11.18 10.97 18.00
N LYS A 158 11.80 10.87 16.82
CA LYS A 158 13.18 10.40 16.65
C LYS A 158 13.95 11.34 15.72
N PRO A 159 15.22 11.68 16.02
CA PRO A 159 16.08 12.37 15.06
C PRO A 159 16.30 11.53 13.80
N ASN A 160 16.82 12.16 12.76
CA ASN A 160 17.47 11.44 11.66
C ASN A 160 18.74 10.72 12.19
N PRO A 161 19.13 9.54 11.70
CA PRO A 161 20.38 8.89 12.10
C PRO A 161 21.63 9.76 11.85
N ASN A 162 21.57 10.63 10.85
CA ASN A 162 22.65 11.57 10.50
C ASN A 162 22.54 12.94 11.19
N ALA A 163 21.61 13.10 12.13
CA ALA A 163 21.55 14.28 13.00
C ALA A 163 22.42 14.09 14.25
N SER A 164 22.89 15.21 14.81
CA SER A 164 23.55 15.25 16.12
C SER A 164 22.65 15.84 17.22
N THR A 165 21.38 16.07 16.91
CA THR A 165 20.38 16.68 17.78
C THR A 165 19.96 15.72 18.88
N ASP A 166 19.84 16.22 20.10
CA ASP A 166 19.26 15.44 21.20
C ASP A 166 17.75 15.27 20.95
N PRO A 167 17.16 14.07 21.10
CA PRO A 167 15.71 13.88 20.95
C PRO A 167 14.87 14.86 21.78
N ASP A 168 15.36 15.33 22.94
CA ASP A 168 14.66 16.33 23.76
C ASP A 168 14.59 17.73 23.12
N ASP A 169 15.54 18.10 22.25
CA ASP A 169 15.61 19.43 21.61
C ASP A 169 14.71 19.55 20.34
N ILE A 170 14.26 18.44 19.76
CA ILE A 170 13.40 18.41 18.56
C ILE A 170 12.04 19.04 18.85
N GLY A 171 11.57 20.02 18.07
CA GLY A 171 10.25 20.64 18.24
C GLY A 171 9.09 19.77 17.75
N VAL A 172 7.86 20.09 18.18
CA VAL A 172 6.61 19.56 17.60
C VAL A 172 5.64 20.70 17.32
N GLU A 173 4.99 20.67 16.17
CA GLU A 173 3.82 21.53 15.91
C GLU A 173 2.59 20.66 15.65
N PHE A 174 1.58 20.80 16.52
CA PHE A 174 0.27 20.16 16.38
C PHE A 174 -0.74 21.08 15.68
N LEU A 175 -1.54 20.52 14.78
CA LEU A 175 -2.74 21.12 14.19
C LEU A 175 -3.97 20.25 14.49
N LEU A 176 -5.12 20.89 14.66
CA LEU A 176 -6.42 20.23 14.64
C LEU A 176 -6.93 20.20 13.20
N ASP A 177 -7.69 19.17 12.83
CA ASP A 177 -8.33 19.11 11.53
C ASP A 177 -9.52 20.08 11.46
N ASP A 178 -9.49 21.03 10.52
CA ASP A 178 -10.50 22.12 10.39
C ASP A 178 -11.95 21.60 10.17
N ARG A 179 -12.12 20.31 9.86
CA ARG A 179 -13.41 19.63 9.66
C ARG A 179 -14.09 19.17 10.94
N ASP A 180 -13.37 19.10 12.05
CA ASP A 180 -13.84 18.47 13.29
C ASP A 180 -14.26 19.52 14.34
N ASP A 181 -15.18 19.15 15.24
CA ASP A 181 -15.97 20.08 16.08
C ASP A 181 -15.21 20.67 17.30
N VAL A 182 -13.87 20.67 17.26
CA VAL A 182 -12.94 21.04 18.35
C VAL A 182 -12.04 22.19 17.90
N SER A 183 -12.05 23.32 18.63
CA SER A 183 -11.24 24.50 18.27
C SER A 183 -9.90 24.59 19.01
N GLU A 184 -8.99 25.42 18.49
CA GLU A 184 -7.75 25.81 19.19
C GLU A 184 -8.00 26.41 20.59
N GLY A 185 -9.19 26.96 20.86
CA GLY A 185 -9.58 27.48 22.17
C GLY A 185 -10.07 26.40 23.15
N ASP A 186 -10.29 25.18 22.67
CA ASP A 186 -10.79 24.04 23.45
C ASP A 186 -9.67 23.08 23.90
N VAL A 187 -8.44 23.25 23.42
CA VAL A 187 -7.30 22.36 23.67
C VAL A 187 -6.16 23.05 24.44
N GLN A 188 -5.20 22.26 24.93
CA GLN A 188 -3.97 22.75 25.54
C GLN A 188 -2.78 22.07 24.86
N LYS A 189 -1.95 22.85 24.15
CA LYS A 189 -0.72 22.37 23.51
C LYS A 189 0.48 22.66 24.42
N GLY A 190 1.28 21.63 24.68
CA GLY A 190 2.63 21.72 25.27
C GLY A 190 3.67 21.17 24.28
N ASP A 191 4.91 21.02 24.75
CA ASP A 191 6.06 20.75 23.86
C ASP A 191 6.04 19.34 23.21
N ARG A 192 5.33 18.38 23.84
CA ARG A 192 5.15 16.98 23.37
C ARG A 192 3.71 16.47 23.41
N GLU A 193 2.78 17.24 23.98
CA GLU A 193 1.41 16.80 24.25
C GLU A 193 0.38 17.83 23.76
N LEU A 194 -0.70 17.34 23.12
CA LEU A 194 -1.94 18.07 22.94
C LEU A 194 -3.02 17.44 23.81
N ARG A 195 -3.56 18.21 24.77
CA ARG A 195 -4.56 17.74 25.75
C ARG A 195 -5.93 18.33 25.44
N ILE A 196 -6.90 17.46 25.12
CA ILE A 196 -8.30 17.79 24.81
C ILE A 196 -9.18 17.41 26.02
N PRO A 197 -9.68 18.35 26.83
CA PRO A 197 -10.58 18.02 27.94
C PRO A 197 -11.83 17.29 27.43
N TYR A 198 -12.21 16.17 28.03
CA TYR A 198 -13.24 15.26 27.52
C TYR A 198 -14.59 15.95 27.25
N LYS A 199 -14.98 16.86 28.15
CA LYS A 199 -16.14 17.78 28.01
C LYS A 199 -16.18 18.64 26.71
N ASN A 200 -15.07 18.75 25.99
CA ASN A 200 -14.93 19.49 24.74
C ASN A 200 -14.94 18.56 23.51
N LEU A 201 -14.72 17.25 23.69
CA LEU A 201 -14.85 16.23 22.66
C LEU A 201 -16.36 15.95 22.43
N ARG A 202 -16.87 16.27 21.24
CA ARG A 202 -18.31 16.16 20.90
C ARG A 202 -18.64 15.10 19.84
N GLY A 203 -17.61 14.46 19.31
CA GLY A 203 -17.61 13.52 18.20
C GLY A 203 -16.17 13.19 17.84
N ARG A 204 -15.88 12.86 16.58
CA ARG A 204 -14.52 12.70 16.06
C ARG A 204 -13.69 13.97 16.26
N VAL A 205 -12.42 13.78 16.59
CA VAL A 205 -11.36 14.78 16.42
C VAL A 205 -10.12 14.13 15.82
N ARG A 206 -9.55 14.74 14.79
CA ARG A 206 -8.26 14.38 14.21
C ARG A 206 -7.21 15.39 14.60
N VAL A 207 -6.07 14.88 15.06
CA VAL A 207 -4.90 15.66 15.45
C VAL A 207 -3.76 15.28 14.51
N HIS A 208 -3.18 16.28 13.86
CA HIS A 208 -2.06 16.15 12.92
C HIS A 208 -0.82 16.79 13.53
N ALA A 209 0.37 16.24 13.31
CA ALA A 209 1.61 16.83 13.83
C ALA A 209 2.83 16.57 12.94
N VAL A 210 3.83 17.46 13.05
CA VAL A 210 5.20 17.25 12.54
C VAL A 210 6.22 17.42 13.65
N ALA A 211 7.30 16.64 13.58
CA ALA A 211 8.55 16.94 14.29
C ALA A 211 9.37 17.97 13.51
N ILE A 212 10.11 18.83 14.21
CA ILE A 212 10.84 19.97 13.64
C ILE A 212 12.26 20.00 14.20
N ASP A 213 13.25 19.96 13.32
CA ASP A 213 14.67 20.15 13.61
C ASP A 213 15.26 21.11 12.54
N ASP A 214 16.45 20.86 11.98
CA ASP A 214 16.96 21.52 10.77
C ASP A 214 15.99 21.40 9.56
N SER A 215 15.10 20.41 9.53
CA SER A 215 13.93 20.33 8.63
C SER A 215 12.71 19.73 9.35
N TYR A 216 11.55 19.67 8.69
CA TYR A 216 10.34 19.05 9.25
C TYR A 216 10.09 17.62 8.75
N SER A 217 9.48 16.79 9.59
CA SER A 217 9.15 15.39 9.31
C SER A 217 8.06 15.24 8.23
N VAL A 218 7.85 14.03 7.75
CA VAL A 218 6.52 13.66 7.21
C VAL A 218 5.48 13.85 8.34
N PRO A 219 4.28 14.39 8.07
CA PRO A 219 3.24 14.51 9.09
C PRO A 219 2.67 13.14 9.49
N ASP A 220 2.31 13.00 10.76
CA ASP A 220 1.49 11.88 11.25
C ASP A 220 0.17 12.41 11.83
N ALA A 221 -0.87 11.58 11.78
CA ALA A 221 -2.23 11.94 12.14
C ALA A 221 -2.94 10.82 12.92
N ILE A 222 -3.70 11.22 13.95
CA ILE A 222 -4.48 10.30 14.79
C ILE A 222 -5.93 10.80 14.92
N SER A 223 -6.88 9.90 14.70
CA SER A 223 -8.31 10.12 14.92
C SER A 223 -8.72 9.58 16.29
N ILE A 224 -9.52 10.33 17.04
CA ILE A 224 -10.09 9.91 18.33
C ILE A 224 -11.62 10.13 18.34
N GLU A 225 -12.36 9.12 18.80
CA GLU A 225 -13.83 9.11 18.92
C GLU A 225 -14.28 8.56 20.30
N PRO A 226 -15.32 9.10 20.95
CA PRO A 226 -15.95 8.48 22.12
C PRO A 226 -16.81 7.27 21.74
N ASP A 227 -16.74 6.16 22.50
CA ASP A 227 -17.58 4.96 22.29
C ASP A 227 -19.10 5.24 22.28
N ASP A 228 -19.57 6.22 23.07
CA ASP A 228 -21.00 6.56 23.21
C ASP A 228 -21.59 7.24 21.93
N ALA A 229 -20.85 7.26 20.82
CA ALA A 229 -21.32 7.72 19.52
C ALA A 229 -22.26 6.68 18.85
N GLU A 230 -23.56 6.70 19.22
CA GLU A 230 -24.64 6.05 18.45
C GLU A 230 -24.73 6.67 17.02
N GLY A 231 -23.84 6.25 16.11
CA GLY A 231 -23.63 6.90 14.81
C GLY A 231 -23.04 6.03 13.69
N SER A 232 -22.31 4.95 14.01
CA SER A 232 -21.91 3.92 13.04
C SER A 232 -22.50 2.57 13.44
N GLU A 233 -23.17 1.87 12.52
CA GLU A 233 -23.51 0.45 12.71
C GLU A 233 -22.20 -0.35 12.60
N GLY A 234 -21.62 -0.72 13.74
CA GLY A 234 -20.40 -1.52 13.78
C GLY A 234 -20.63 -2.88 13.12
N PHE A 235 -19.93 -3.13 12.02
CA PHE A 235 -19.97 -4.39 11.28
C PHE A 235 -19.40 -5.53 12.16
N ALA A 236 -20.30 -6.24 12.83
CA ALA A 236 -19.96 -7.47 13.54
C ALA A 236 -19.65 -8.57 12.52
N THR A 237 -18.38 -8.97 12.43
CA THR A 237 -17.90 -10.12 11.65
C THR A 237 -18.32 -11.43 12.32
N ASP A 238 -19.60 -11.81 12.19
CA ASP A 238 -20.13 -13.08 12.71
C ASP A 238 -20.43 -14.06 11.55
N GLY A 239 -19.55 -15.05 11.38
CA GLY A 239 -19.63 -16.03 10.29
C GLY A 239 -20.74 -17.05 10.50
N GLY A 240 -21.87 -16.88 9.80
CA GLY A 240 -23.06 -17.75 9.96
C GLY A 240 -23.91 -17.91 8.70
N SER A 241 -23.59 -18.88 7.85
CA SER A 241 -24.31 -19.15 6.61
C SER A 241 -25.57 -20.02 6.80
N ASP A 242 -26.76 -19.45 6.55
CA ASP A 242 -27.98 -20.24 6.18
C ASP A 242 -29.06 -19.38 5.47
N PHE A 243 -28.89 -19.07 4.18
CA PHE A 243 -29.94 -18.47 3.35
C PHE A 243 -30.50 -19.47 2.33
N ARG A 244 -31.61 -20.13 2.71
CA ARG A 244 -32.40 -20.93 1.77
C ARG A 244 -33.31 -20.05 0.93
N THR A 245 -33.27 -20.26 -0.38
CA THR A 245 -34.23 -19.69 -1.33
C THR A 245 -35.56 -20.43 -1.25
N ASP A 246 -36.67 -19.69 -1.09
CA ASP A 246 -38.02 -20.22 -1.32
C ASP A 246 -38.92 -19.09 -1.86
N GLY A 247 -39.58 -19.32 -3.01
CA GLY A 247 -39.92 -18.24 -3.95
C GLY A 247 -41.41 -18.04 -4.28
N GLY A 248 -41.92 -16.83 -4.03
CA GLY A 248 -43.12 -16.27 -4.67
C GLY A 248 -44.49 -16.63 -4.03
N PRO A 249 -45.63 -16.37 -4.72
CA PRO A 249 -45.77 -15.77 -6.06
C PRO A 249 -46.79 -14.61 -6.18
N VAL A 250 -46.66 -13.77 -7.21
CA VAL A 250 -47.74 -12.88 -7.73
C VAL A 250 -47.79 -12.94 -9.26
N SER A 251 -48.97 -12.73 -9.86
CA SER A 251 -49.33 -13.11 -11.25
C SER A 251 -49.22 -12.00 -12.32
N GLY A 252 -48.83 -12.33 -13.58
CA GLY A 252 -48.58 -11.35 -14.66
C GLY A 252 -49.12 -11.57 -16.11
N ALA A 253 -49.71 -12.73 -16.46
CA ALA A 253 -50.47 -13.01 -17.71
C ALA A 253 -49.78 -13.08 -19.11
N ASN A 254 -50.38 -13.92 -19.97
CA ASN A 254 -50.32 -14.01 -21.45
C ASN A 254 -49.02 -14.42 -22.20
N GLY A 255 -49.04 -15.63 -22.77
CA GLY A 255 -48.18 -16.08 -23.89
C GLY A 255 -48.50 -17.53 -24.29
N THR A 256 -48.84 -17.81 -25.56
CA THR A 256 -49.39 -19.12 -25.98
C THR A 256 -48.63 -19.84 -27.09
N SER A 257 -48.15 -21.07 -26.87
CA SER A 257 -48.12 -22.14 -27.91
C SER A 257 -47.85 -23.57 -27.38
N SER A 258 -48.90 -24.40 -27.44
CA SER A 258 -48.90 -25.83 -27.84
C SER A 258 -47.73 -26.81 -27.57
N ARG A 259 -48.08 -27.92 -26.86
CA ARG A 259 -47.86 -29.37 -27.23
C ARG A 259 -46.42 -29.90 -27.41
N SER A 260 -46.05 -31.13 -27.00
CA SER A 260 -46.81 -32.30 -26.51
C SER A 260 -45.91 -33.35 -25.83
N GLY A 261 -46.40 -34.10 -24.83
CA GLY A 261 -45.69 -35.26 -24.25
C GLY A 261 -46.52 -36.09 -23.26
N ARG A 262 -47.24 -37.11 -23.72
CA ARG A 262 -47.88 -38.19 -22.92
C ARG A 262 -47.05 -39.47 -23.12
N SER A 263 -46.99 -40.49 -22.25
CA SER A 263 -47.72 -40.85 -21.01
C SER A 263 -46.90 -41.93 -20.20
N PRO A 264 -47.40 -42.59 -19.11
CA PRO A 264 -46.55 -43.01 -17.97
C PRO A 264 -46.58 -44.53 -17.67
N ARG A 265 -46.32 -44.92 -16.39
CA ARG A 265 -46.66 -46.16 -15.62
C ARG A 265 -45.42 -46.88 -15.02
N THR A 266 -45.46 -47.58 -13.87
CA THR A 266 -46.52 -47.81 -12.83
C THR A 266 -45.91 -48.31 -11.51
N ASP A 267 -46.52 -47.87 -10.40
CA ASP A 267 -46.96 -48.60 -9.18
C ASP A 267 -46.31 -49.95 -8.76
N GLY A 268 -46.04 -50.11 -7.44
CA GLY A 268 -46.17 -51.41 -6.75
C GLY A 268 -45.21 -51.74 -5.58
N GLY A 269 -45.70 -51.69 -4.34
CA GLY A 269 -45.17 -52.47 -3.18
C GLY A 269 -45.98 -53.77 -2.98
N PRO A 270 -46.14 -54.35 -1.76
CA PRO A 270 -45.63 -53.92 -0.43
C PRO A 270 -45.07 -55.08 0.46
N ASP A 271 -44.76 -54.77 1.74
CA ASP A 271 -44.74 -55.64 2.97
C ASP A 271 -43.95 -57.00 2.98
N GLU A 272 -43.37 -57.51 4.08
CA GLU A 272 -43.74 -57.50 5.52
C GLU A 272 -42.54 -57.44 6.51
N ARG A 273 -42.81 -56.94 7.73
CA ARG A 273 -42.47 -57.39 9.12
C ARG A 273 -41.39 -58.50 9.33
N SER A 274 -40.59 -58.57 10.42
CA SER A 274 -40.35 -57.78 11.67
C SER A 274 -39.17 -58.48 12.43
N GLU A 275 -38.69 -58.22 13.67
CA GLU A 275 -39.04 -57.36 14.84
C GLU A 275 -37.79 -57.19 15.78
N SER A 276 -37.96 -56.62 17.00
CA SER A 276 -36.95 -56.34 18.07
C SER A 276 -35.91 -55.23 17.78
N GLY A 277 -35.52 -54.31 18.68
CA GLY A 277 -35.87 -54.04 20.09
C GLY A 277 -34.66 -54.21 21.03
N ALA A 278 -34.22 -53.28 21.91
CA ALA A 278 -34.73 -52.00 22.45
C ALA A 278 -33.52 -51.08 22.81
N GLY A 279 -33.58 -49.84 23.32
CA GLY A 279 -34.70 -48.95 23.69
C GLY A 279 -34.60 -48.42 25.14
N ARG A 280 -34.08 -47.18 25.33
CA ARG A 280 -34.20 -46.31 26.55
C ARG A 280 -33.41 -44.99 26.35
N GLU A 281 -33.63 -43.89 27.08
CA GLU A 281 -34.85 -43.11 27.38
C GLU A 281 -34.39 -41.72 27.88
N ALA A 282 -35.18 -40.65 27.70
CA ALA A 282 -34.79 -39.26 27.98
C ALA A 282 -35.42 -38.69 29.26
N THR A 283 -34.86 -37.62 29.83
CA THR A 283 -35.56 -36.79 30.84
C THR A 283 -35.25 -35.30 30.68
N ARG A 284 -36.29 -34.46 30.62
CA ARG A 284 -36.26 -33.01 30.90
C ARG A 284 -36.90 -32.77 32.28
N THR A 285 -36.59 -31.63 32.91
CA THR A 285 -37.36 -31.08 34.04
C THR A 285 -37.48 -29.57 33.93
N ASP A 286 -38.70 -29.04 33.99
CA ASP A 286 -39.01 -27.61 33.89
C ASP A 286 -39.16 -26.93 35.27
N GLY A 287 -38.86 -25.62 35.31
CA GLY A 287 -39.67 -24.63 36.03
C GLY A 287 -39.34 -24.30 37.50
N GLY A 288 -39.50 -23.01 37.85
CA GLY A 288 -39.44 -22.54 39.24
C GLY A 288 -39.21 -21.03 39.40
N VAL A 289 -40.23 -20.19 39.17
CA VAL A 289 -40.20 -18.75 39.48
C VAL A 289 -40.76 -18.48 40.88
N VAL A 290 -40.04 -17.71 41.69
CA VAL A 290 -40.56 -17.00 42.87
C VAL A 290 -39.90 -15.62 42.94
N ALA A 291 -40.68 -14.59 43.27
CA ALA A 291 -40.20 -13.25 43.60
C ALA A 291 -40.66 -12.89 45.03
N ASP A 292 -39.92 -12.01 45.71
CA ASP A 292 -40.32 -11.37 46.96
C ASP A 292 -39.69 -9.96 47.02
N ASP A 293 -40.34 -9.04 47.74
CA ASP A 293 -40.15 -7.58 47.57
C ASP A 293 -39.48 -6.88 48.77
N GLY A 294 -38.54 -5.99 48.47
CA GLY A 294 -38.43 -4.68 49.14
C GLY A 294 -37.60 -4.55 50.42
N ALA A 295 -36.52 -3.77 50.33
CA ALA A 295 -36.09 -2.82 51.36
C ALA A 295 -35.22 -1.71 50.74
N GLU A 296 -35.49 -0.43 51.06
CA GLU A 296 -34.68 0.70 50.60
C GLU A 296 -33.42 0.91 51.46
N SER A 297 -32.29 1.24 50.83
CA SER A 297 -31.27 2.10 51.45
C SER A 297 -30.51 2.86 50.38
N GLY A 298 -30.70 4.18 50.32
CA GLY A 298 -30.05 5.02 49.31
C GLY A 298 -28.56 5.22 49.59
N ALA A 299 -27.74 4.92 48.59
CA ALA A 299 -26.40 5.48 48.43
C ALA A 299 -26.30 6.00 46.99
N THR A 300 -25.89 7.26 46.82
CA THR A 300 -25.57 7.81 45.51
C THR A 300 -24.22 7.24 45.07
N ALA A 301 -24.26 6.10 44.39
CA ALA A 301 -23.15 5.68 43.56
C ALA A 301 -23.11 6.63 42.36
N GLU A 302 -22.15 7.55 42.37
CA GLU A 302 -21.73 8.24 41.14
C GLU A 302 -21.20 7.15 40.21
N ARG A 303 -21.97 6.85 39.16
CA ARG A 303 -21.65 5.76 38.23
C ARG A 303 -20.59 6.28 37.26
N GLU A 304 -19.33 6.14 37.65
CA GLU A 304 -18.20 6.19 36.72
C GLU A 304 -18.34 5.03 35.73
N VAL A 305 -19.09 5.30 34.67
CA VAL A 305 -18.90 4.72 33.34
C VAL A 305 -18.45 5.92 32.51
N ARG A 306 -17.14 6.01 32.29
CA ARG A 306 -16.58 6.76 31.17
C ARG A 306 -16.33 5.70 30.12
N GLY A 307 -16.94 5.84 28.95
CA GLY A 307 -16.76 4.91 27.85
C GLY A 307 -15.29 4.83 27.44
N ASP A 308 -14.93 3.72 26.83
CA ASP A 308 -13.61 3.58 26.23
C ASP A 308 -13.48 4.56 25.04
N LEU A 309 -12.24 4.86 24.64
CA LEU A 309 -11.95 5.80 23.57
C LEU A 309 -11.37 5.05 22.39
N LYS A 310 -12.04 5.13 21.24
CA LYS A 310 -11.51 4.57 20.00
C LYS A 310 -10.50 5.56 19.43
N SER A 311 -9.25 5.13 19.28
CA SER A 311 -8.20 5.90 18.61
C SER A 311 -7.60 5.10 17.46
N VAL A 312 -7.41 5.73 16.31
CA VAL A 312 -6.87 5.13 15.09
C VAL A 312 -5.74 6.01 14.55
N ARG A 313 -4.52 5.47 14.43
CA ARG A 313 -3.42 6.11 13.69
C ARG A 313 -3.77 6.05 12.20
N LEU A 314 -3.75 7.18 11.51
CA LEU A 314 -4.30 7.31 10.14
C LEU A 314 -3.25 7.07 9.04
N ASN A 315 -1.97 7.02 9.41
CA ASN A 315 -0.84 6.78 8.51
C ASN A 315 -0.30 5.34 8.65
N ASP A 316 -0.62 4.65 9.75
CA ASP A 316 -0.34 3.21 9.91
C ASP A 316 -0.93 2.38 8.75
N PRO A 317 -0.20 1.36 8.26
CA PRO A 317 -0.71 0.39 7.32
C PRO A 317 -1.72 -0.55 7.98
N PRO A 318 -2.69 -1.12 7.24
CA PRO A 318 -3.62 -2.14 7.73
C PRO A 318 -2.88 -3.28 8.44
N GLU A 319 -3.42 -3.75 9.57
CA GLU A 319 -2.73 -4.73 10.41
C GLU A 319 -2.51 -6.06 9.67
N TRP A 320 -3.46 -6.47 8.82
CA TRP A 320 -3.31 -7.65 7.98
C TRP A 320 -2.17 -7.51 6.98
N ALA A 321 -1.96 -6.32 6.41
CA ALA A 321 -1.02 -6.07 5.33
C ALA A 321 0.45 -6.11 5.77
N LYS A 322 0.71 -6.01 7.09
CA LYS A 322 2.05 -6.16 7.68
C LYS A 322 2.58 -7.59 7.60
N SER A 323 1.71 -8.59 7.75
CA SER A 323 2.11 -9.99 7.91
C SER A 323 2.14 -10.82 6.61
N VAL A 324 1.50 -10.36 5.52
CA VAL A 324 1.30 -11.17 4.31
C VAL A 324 2.59 -11.58 3.59
N THR A 325 2.54 -12.73 2.91
CA THR A 325 3.29 -12.96 1.67
C THR A 325 2.46 -12.45 0.50
N LEU A 326 2.96 -11.42 -0.20
CA LEU A 326 2.33 -10.86 -1.40
C LEU A 326 2.80 -11.61 -2.66
N TYR A 327 1.91 -11.77 -3.63
CA TYR A 327 2.19 -12.49 -4.86
C TYR A 327 1.61 -11.76 -6.08
N GLU A 328 2.48 -11.32 -7.00
CA GLU A 328 2.12 -10.59 -8.22
C GLU A 328 1.80 -11.58 -9.36
N ILE A 329 0.58 -11.49 -9.89
CA ILE A 329 0.08 -12.32 -10.98
C ILE A 329 0.02 -11.49 -12.27
N TYR A 330 0.89 -11.83 -13.24
CA TYR A 330 0.72 -11.37 -14.62
C TYR A 330 -0.41 -12.16 -15.29
N VAL A 331 -1.62 -11.62 -15.15
CA VAL A 331 -2.92 -12.30 -15.41
C VAL A 331 -2.96 -13.04 -16.76
N ARG A 332 -2.44 -12.41 -17.83
CA ARG A 332 -2.49 -12.93 -19.20
C ARG A 332 -1.53 -14.09 -19.51
N GLY A 333 -0.61 -14.43 -18.60
CA GLY A 333 0.34 -15.54 -18.76
C GLY A 333 0.34 -16.59 -17.65
N TYR A 334 -0.27 -16.30 -16.49
CA TYR A 334 -0.13 -17.14 -15.29
C TYR A 334 -0.74 -18.55 -15.42
N ALA A 335 -1.98 -18.61 -15.89
CA ALA A 335 -2.75 -19.86 -16.06
C ALA A 335 -3.17 -20.08 -17.53
N SER A 336 -2.40 -19.56 -18.49
CA SER A 336 -2.68 -19.67 -19.92
C SER A 336 -2.40 -21.06 -20.52
N ASP A 337 -2.19 -22.07 -19.68
CA ASP A 337 -2.03 -23.48 -20.00
C ASP A 337 -3.33 -24.30 -19.77
N ASP A 338 -4.34 -23.72 -19.13
CA ASP A 338 -5.63 -24.35 -18.89
C ASP A 338 -6.60 -24.18 -20.08
N ASP A 339 -6.43 -25.04 -21.09
CA ASP A 339 -7.34 -25.21 -22.23
C ASP A 339 -8.77 -25.69 -21.83
N GLU A 340 -9.03 -26.02 -20.55
CA GLU A 340 -10.36 -26.49 -20.07
C GLU A 340 -11.19 -25.39 -19.37
N ALA A 341 -10.65 -24.21 -19.09
CA ALA A 341 -11.39 -23.08 -18.52
C ALA A 341 -12.25 -22.33 -19.55
N GLU A 342 -13.39 -21.78 -19.12
CA GLU A 342 -14.23 -20.89 -19.95
C GLU A 342 -13.66 -19.45 -20.03
N ASN A 343 -12.87 -19.01 -19.05
CA ASN A 343 -12.22 -17.69 -19.00
C ASN A 343 -10.96 -17.68 -18.10
N THR A 344 -10.19 -16.58 -18.11
CA THR A 344 -8.93 -16.47 -17.35
C THR A 344 -9.13 -16.47 -15.84
N PHE A 345 -10.21 -15.88 -15.32
CA PHE A 345 -10.48 -15.86 -13.88
C PHE A 345 -10.86 -17.23 -13.33
N GLU A 346 -11.53 -18.08 -14.12
CA GLU A 346 -11.72 -19.50 -13.77
C GLU A 346 -10.38 -20.26 -13.74
N ALA A 347 -9.50 -20.03 -14.74
CA ALA A 347 -8.17 -20.64 -14.79
C ALA A 347 -7.29 -20.22 -13.59
N LEU A 348 -7.35 -18.94 -13.17
CA LEU A 348 -6.71 -18.45 -11.95
C LEU A 348 -7.33 -19.07 -10.69
N THR A 349 -8.67 -19.18 -10.63
CA THR A 349 -9.39 -19.77 -9.48
C THR A 349 -8.90 -21.19 -9.17
N LYS A 350 -8.62 -22.00 -10.19
CA LYS A 350 -8.05 -23.36 -10.04
C LYS A 350 -6.62 -23.39 -9.49
N ARG A 351 -5.90 -22.26 -9.48
CA ARG A 351 -4.54 -22.13 -8.92
C ARG A 351 -4.53 -21.61 -7.48
N LEU A 352 -5.66 -21.14 -6.95
CA LEU A 352 -5.74 -20.59 -5.59
C LEU A 352 -5.42 -21.64 -4.51
N ASP A 353 -5.74 -22.92 -4.72
CA ASP A 353 -5.35 -24.00 -3.79
C ASP A 353 -3.81 -24.16 -3.72
N TYR A 354 -3.11 -24.06 -4.85
CA TYR A 354 -1.65 -24.10 -4.89
C TYR A 354 -1.01 -22.89 -4.20
N LEU A 355 -1.58 -21.70 -4.41
CA LEU A 355 -1.11 -20.48 -3.75
C LEU A 355 -1.35 -20.53 -2.23
N ALA A 356 -2.44 -21.16 -1.78
CA ALA A 356 -2.74 -21.35 -0.36
C ALA A 356 -1.79 -22.38 0.28
N ASP A 357 -1.56 -23.51 -0.39
CA ASP A 357 -0.59 -24.54 0.04
C ASP A 357 0.86 -23.99 0.07
N LEU A 358 1.19 -22.99 -0.76
CA LEU A 358 2.47 -22.28 -0.76
C LEU A 358 2.62 -21.25 0.38
N GLY A 359 1.52 -20.84 1.03
CA GLY A 359 1.52 -19.80 2.07
C GLY A 359 1.48 -18.36 1.54
N VAL A 360 0.73 -18.12 0.46
CA VAL A 360 0.43 -16.77 -0.07
C VAL A 360 -0.85 -16.23 0.55
N ASP A 361 -0.78 -15.05 1.17
CA ASP A 361 -1.92 -14.39 1.83
C ASP A 361 -2.49 -13.22 1.01
N CYS A 362 -1.78 -12.70 0.01
CA CYS A 362 -2.24 -11.56 -0.80
C CYS A 362 -1.85 -11.67 -2.27
N LEU A 363 -2.78 -11.35 -3.17
CA LEU A 363 -2.64 -11.42 -4.62
C LEU A 363 -2.73 -10.03 -5.24
N TRP A 364 -1.69 -9.56 -5.93
CA TRP A 364 -1.75 -8.38 -6.80
C TRP A 364 -1.93 -8.82 -8.25
N LEU A 365 -3.02 -8.41 -8.90
CA LEU A 365 -3.25 -8.70 -10.32
C LEU A 365 -2.84 -7.51 -11.20
N THR A 366 -1.93 -7.72 -12.16
CA THR A 366 -1.62 -6.72 -13.21
C THR A 366 -2.88 -6.35 -14.02
N PRO A 367 -2.97 -5.16 -14.66
CA PRO A 367 -4.25 -4.55 -15.06
C PRO A 367 -5.26 -5.44 -15.82
N VAL A 368 -6.42 -5.60 -15.19
CA VAL A 368 -7.55 -6.42 -15.65
C VAL A 368 -8.60 -5.65 -16.47
N LEU A 369 -8.50 -4.32 -16.51
CA LEU A 369 -9.45 -3.43 -17.18
C LEU A 369 -9.37 -3.50 -18.71
N GLN A 370 -10.50 -3.19 -19.36
CA GLN A 370 -10.60 -3.16 -20.82
C GLN A 370 -9.62 -2.14 -21.42
N ASN A 371 -8.77 -2.64 -22.31
CA ASN A 371 -7.62 -1.94 -22.89
C ASN A 371 -7.61 -2.02 -24.42
N ASP A 372 -6.61 -1.42 -25.06
CA ASP A 372 -6.39 -1.40 -26.52
C ASP A 372 -5.86 -2.73 -27.12
N HIS A 373 -5.93 -3.82 -26.35
CA HIS A 373 -5.35 -5.13 -26.61
C HIS A 373 -3.81 -5.20 -26.54
N ALA A 374 -3.13 -4.19 -25.99
CA ALA A 374 -1.72 -4.32 -25.63
C ALA A 374 -1.55 -5.35 -24.48
N PRO A 375 -0.67 -6.38 -24.62
CA PRO A 375 -0.64 -7.51 -23.68
C PRO A 375 -0.39 -7.18 -22.21
N HIS A 376 0.15 -5.99 -21.90
CA HIS A 376 0.41 -5.54 -20.54
C HIS A 376 -0.81 -4.92 -19.83
N GLY A 377 -1.92 -4.66 -20.53
CA GLY A 377 -3.18 -4.20 -19.93
C GLY A 377 -3.27 -2.71 -19.59
N TYR A 378 -2.16 -2.01 -19.28
CA TYR A 378 -2.15 -0.60 -18.82
C TYR A 378 -2.83 0.43 -19.74
N ASN A 379 -2.91 0.17 -21.05
CA ASN A 379 -3.52 1.10 -22.00
C ASN A 379 -5.07 1.07 -21.89
N ILE A 380 -5.63 1.64 -20.84
CA ILE A 380 -7.08 1.57 -20.53
C ILE A 380 -7.92 2.31 -21.58
N VAL A 381 -8.95 1.62 -22.12
CA VAL A 381 -9.98 2.19 -23.01
C VAL A 381 -11.38 2.25 -22.38
N ASP A 382 -11.61 1.52 -21.27
CA ASP A 382 -12.77 1.70 -20.38
C ASP A 382 -12.39 1.35 -18.93
N PHE A 383 -12.56 2.31 -18.02
CA PHE A 383 -12.27 2.19 -16.59
C PHE A 383 -13.33 1.40 -15.80
N PHE A 384 -14.47 1.11 -16.43
CA PHE A 384 -15.66 0.54 -15.78
C PHE A 384 -16.00 -0.87 -16.26
N SER A 385 -15.13 -1.54 -17.02
CA SER A 385 -15.33 -2.92 -17.50
C SER A 385 -14.06 -3.76 -17.34
N ILE A 386 -14.22 -4.99 -16.86
CA ILE A 386 -13.21 -6.05 -17.04
C ILE A 386 -12.96 -6.29 -18.54
N ALA A 387 -11.72 -6.60 -18.92
CA ALA A 387 -11.35 -6.81 -20.31
C ALA A 387 -11.97 -8.09 -20.91
N GLU A 388 -12.50 -7.97 -22.13
CA GLU A 388 -13.17 -9.08 -22.86
C GLU A 388 -12.27 -10.28 -23.16
N ASP A 389 -10.95 -10.13 -23.05
CA ASP A 389 -9.97 -11.21 -23.21
C ASP A 389 -9.70 -12.01 -21.92
N LEU A 390 -10.18 -11.54 -20.77
CA LEU A 390 -10.01 -12.17 -19.47
C LEU A 390 -11.28 -12.83 -18.93
N GLY A 391 -12.45 -12.27 -19.24
CA GLY A 391 -13.75 -12.70 -18.71
C GLY A 391 -14.75 -11.55 -18.71
N ASP A 392 -15.53 -11.44 -17.64
CA ASP A 392 -16.40 -10.29 -17.37
C ASP A 392 -16.38 -9.90 -15.88
N ASP A 393 -17.13 -8.85 -15.52
CA ASP A 393 -17.28 -8.33 -14.17
C ASP A 393 -17.73 -9.38 -13.13
N GLU A 394 -18.53 -10.39 -13.52
CA GLU A 394 -19.02 -11.40 -12.59
C GLU A 394 -17.98 -12.51 -12.42
N ALA A 395 -17.32 -12.94 -13.50
CA ALA A 395 -16.19 -13.88 -13.42
C ALA A 395 -15.04 -13.33 -12.56
N TYR A 396 -14.79 -12.02 -12.60
CA TYR A 396 -13.82 -11.38 -11.71
C TYR A 396 -14.25 -11.45 -10.23
N LYS A 397 -15.51 -11.14 -9.91
CA LYS A 397 -16.05 -11.24 -8.55
C LYS A 397 -16.04 -12.67 -8.01
N GLU A 398 -16.34 -13.65 -8.86
CA GLU A 398 -16.26 -15.08 -8.49
C GLU A 398 -14.82 -15.49 -8.14
N PHE A 399 -13.81 -15.01 -8.88
CA PHE A 399 -12.40 -15.22 -8.53
C PHE A 399 -12.01 -14.53 -7.21
N VAL A 400 -12.39 -13.27 -7.00
CA VAL A 400 -12.02 -12.54 -5.77
C VAL A 400 -12.70 -13.17 -4.55
N ALA A 401 -13.98 -13.53 -4.64
CA ALA A 401 -14.67 -14.29 -3.59
C ALA A 401 -14.02 -15.66 -3.33
N ALA A 402 -13.53 -16.36 -4.37
CA ALA A 402 -12.80 -17.61 -4.20
C ALA A 402 -11.42 -17.44 -3.55
N ALA A 403 -10.79 -16.27 -3.67
CA ALA A 403 -9.58 -15.92 -2.93
C ALA A 403 -9.92 -15.61 -1.46
N HIS A 404 -10.96 -14.80 -1.21
CA HIS A 404 -11.47 -14.52 0.14
C HIS A 404 -11.89 -15.79 0.91
N ASP A 405 -12.52 -16.77 0.23
CA ASP A 405 -12.87 -18.09 0.79
C ASP A 405 -11.66 -18.90 1.29
N ARG A 406 -10.44 -18.54 0.87
CA ARG A 406 -9.16 -19.13 1.29
C ARG A 406 -8.39 -18.27 2.29
N GLY A 407 -8.94 -17.12 2.70
CA GLY A 407 -8.28 -16.13 3.55
C GLY A 407 -7.32 -15.21 2.80
N MET A 408 -7.19 -15.35 1.48
CA MET A 408 -6.35 -14.45 0.67
C MET A 408 -7.01 -13.10 0.50
N LYS A 409 -6.16 -12.08 0.39
CA LYS A 409 -6.50 -10.69 0.06
C LYS A 409 -6.21 -10.40 -1.41
N VAL A 410 -6.94 -9.47 -2.04
CA VAL A 410 -6.70 -9.09 -3.45
C VAL A 410 -6.42 -7.60 -3.58
N LEU A 411 -5.36 -7.25 -4.32
CA LEU A 411 -5.03 -5.90 -4.75
C LEU A 411 -5.33 -5.72 -6.24
N PHE A 412 -6.01 -4.63 -6.57
CA PHE A 412 -6.32 -4.22 -7.92
C PHE A 412 -5.28 -3.21 -8.42
N ASP A 413 -4.79 -3.39 -9.66
CA ASP A 413 -3.81 -2.48 -10.28
C ASP A 413 -4.50 -1.28 -10.93
N LEU A 414 -4.26 -0.10 -10.38
CA LEU A 414 -5.08 1.09 -10.56
C LEU A 414 -4.34 2.18 -11.36
N VAL A 415 -4.63 2.22 -12.66
CA VAL A 415 -3.91 3.05 -13.66
C VAL A 415 -4.53 4.45 -13.81
N LEU A 416 -4.38 5.32 -12.81
CA LEU A 416 -5.04 6.64 -12.80
C LEU A 416 -4.30 7.76 -13.54
N ASN A 417 -3.04 7.56 -13.92
CA ASN A 417 -2.21 8.60 -14.55
C ASN A 417 -2.68 8.99 -15.97
N HIS A 418 -3.12 8.00 -16.75
CA HIS A 418 -3.36 8.16 -18.19
C HIS A 418 -4.48 7.26 -18.70
N SER A 419 -4.98 7.53 -19.91
CA SER A 419 -5.73 6.54 -20.70
C SER A 419 -4.92 6.11 -21.93
N ALA A 420 -5.33 5.03 -22.59
CA ALA A 420 -4.92 4.79 -23.96
C ALA A 420 -5.30 5.96 -24.88
N ARG A 421 -4.57 6.14 -25.97
CA ARG A 421 -5.01 7.00 -27.08
C ARG A 421 -6.23 6.42 -27.80
N ASP A 422 -6.53 5.13 -27.69
CA ASP A 422 -7.76 4.54 -28.23
C ASP A 422 -8.97 4.66 -27.29
N HIS A 423 -8.81 5.26 -26.10
CA HIS A 423 -9.91 5.59 -25.19
C HIS A 423 -10.95 6.51 -25.89
N PRO A 424 -12.27 6.25 -25.77
CA PRO A 424 -13.30 6.99 -26.51
C PRO A 424 -13.26 8.50 -26.33
N TYR A 425 -12.94 8.98 -25.12
CA TYR A 425 -12.86 10.40 -24.80
C TYR A 425 -11.66 11.06 -25.50
N PHE A 426 -10.47 10.43 -25.49
CA PHE A 426 -9.31 10.90 -26.23
C PHE A 426 -9.59 10.92 -27.74
N GLN A 427 -10.22 9.86 -28.25
CA GLN A 427 -10.56 9.72 -29.64
C GLN A 427 -11.57 10.79 -30.14
N ASP A 428 -12.40 11.38 -29.29
CA ASP A 428 -13.20 12.57 -29.66
C ASP A 428 -12.39 13.86 -29.49
N ALA A 429 -11.73 14.05 -28.34
CA ALA A 429 -10.90 15.22 -28.02
C ALA A 429 -9.85 15.52 -29.10
N TYR A 430 -9.03 14.53 -29.47
CA TYR A 430 -7.96 14.66 -30.46
C TYR A 430 -8.50 14.99 -31.87
N LYS A 431 -9.71 14.54 -32.21
CA LYS A 431 -10.37 14.84 -33.50
C LYS A 431 -11.12 16.17 -33.49
N ASN A 432 -11.42 16.71 -32.31
CA ASN A 432 -12.31 17.85 -32.12
C ASN A 432 -11.87 18.70 -30.89
N PRO A 433 -11.06 19.76 -31.09
CA PRO A 433 -10.73 20.77 -30.06
C PRO A 433 -11.91 21.67 -29.61
N LYS A 434 -13.13 21.11 -29.64
CA LYS A 434 -14.39 21.62 -29.08
C LYS A 434 -15.23 20.49 -28.49
N SER A 435 -14.60 19.34 -28.24
CA SER A 435 -15.16 18.25 -27.46
C SER A 435 -15.30 18.70 -26.01
N GLU A 436 -16.30 18.19 -25.28
CA GLU A 436 -16.33 18.34 -23.82
C GLU A 436 -15.25 17.50 -23.11
N TYR A 437 -14.60 16.59 -23.85
CA TYR A 437 -13.43 15.82 -23.42
C TYR A 437 -12.09 16.48 -23.77
N TYR A 438 -12.06 17.65 -24.44
CA TYR A 438 -10.79 18.27 -24.84
C TYR A 438 -9.95 18.65 -23.62
N ASP A 439 -10.56 19.33 -22.65
CA ASP A 439 -9.90 19.78 -21.43
C ASP A 439 -9.74 18.66 -20.38
N TRP A 440 -10.06 17.40 -20.71
CA TRP A 440 -9.81 16.23 -19.85
C TRP A 440 -8.38 15.70 -19.98
N TYR A 441 -7.65 16.10 -21.02
CA TYR A 441 -6.30 15.64 -21.31
C TYR A 441 -5.31 16.79 -21.25
N GLU A 442 -4.07 16.49 -20.86
CA GLU A 442 -2.96 17.43 -21.00
C GLU A 442 -2.62 17.62 -22.49
N TRP A 443 -2.20 18.83 -22.88
CA TRP A 443 -1.81 19.16 -24.27
C TRP A 443 -0.50 19.91 -24.34
N GLN A 444 0.37 19.50 -25.27
CA GLN A 444 1.62 20.18 -25.59
C GLN A 444 1.39 21.33 -26.60
N ASP A 445 2.32 22.29 -26.66
CA ASP A 445 2.41 23.34 -27.70
C ASP A 445 2.38 22.79 -29.16
N SER A 446 2.72 21.50 -29.34
CA SER A 446 2.70 20.80 -30.62
C SER A 446 1.28 20.39 -31.09
N GLY A 447 0.32 20.29 -30.17
CA GLY A 447 -0.99 19.68 -30.39
C GLY A 447 -1.05 18.17 -30.13
N GLU A 448 0.07 17.54 -29.76
CA GLU A 448 0.08 16.19 -29.17
C GLU A 448 -0.30 16.25 -27.67
N PRO A 449 -0.79 15.16 -27.07
CA PRO A 449 -1.11 15.14 -25.65
C PRO A 449 0.15 15.18 -24.76
N GLY A 450 -0.04 15.52 -23.49
CA GLY A 450 0.94 15.19 -22.45
C GLY A 450 1.11 13.68 -22.35
N THR A 451 2.35 13.22 -22.32
CA THR A 451 2.73 11.83 -22.04
C THR A 451 4.03 11.81 -21.26
N TYR A 452 4.20 10.79 -20.42
CA TYR A 452 5.49 10.49 -19.80
C TYR A 452 6.38 9.69 -20.77
N PHE A 453 7.69 9.91 -20.68
CA PHE A 453 8.74 9.19 -21.45
C PHE A 453 8.52 9.09 -22.98
N ASP A 454 7.86 10.08 -23.59
CA ASP A 454 7.45 10.09 -25.00
C ASP A 454 6.61 8.86 -25.44
N TRP A 455 5.86 8.23 -24.52
CA TRP A 455 5.08 7.03 -24.81
C TRP A 455 3.91 7.30 -25.79
N GLU A 456 4.08 6.91 -27.06
CA GLU A 456 3.20 7.25 -28.19
C GLU A 456 1.76 6.69 -28.14
N TYR A 457 1.45 5.79 -27.20
CA TYR A 457 0.16 5.07 -27.15
C TYR A 457 -0.77 5.50 -26.01
N ILE A 458 -0.31 6.36 -25.09
CA ILE A 458 -1.11 6.88 -23.97
C ILE A 458 -1.36 8.40 -24.09
N ALA A 459 -2.21 8.92 -23.23
CA ALA A 459 -2.44 10.35 -23.01
C ALA A 459 -2.73 10.62 -21.52
N ASN A 460 -1.99 11.55 -20.92
CA ASN A 460 -2.13 11.94 -19.51
C ASN A 460 -3.50 12.59 -19.23
N TRP A 461 -4.09 12.24 -18.09
CA TRP A 461 -5.31 12.88 -17.59
C TRP A 461 -5.02 14.26 -16.97
N ASN A 462 -5.89 15.23 -17.23
CA ASN A 462 -5.81 16.57 -16.64
C ASN A 462 -6.55 16.64 -15.29
N PHE A 463 -5.81 16.62 -14.18
CA PHE A 463 -6.38 16.62 -12.83
C PHE A 463 -6.92 17.97 -12.34
N ASP A 464 -6.67 19.09 -13.07
CA ASP A 464 -7.38 20.36 -12.84
C ASP A 464 -8.88 20.24 -13.17
N ASN A 465 -9.24 19.29 -14.03
CA ASN A 465 -10.60 19.11 -14.49
C ASN A 465 -11.41 18.25 -13.50
N LEU A 466 -12.35 18.88 -12.81
CA LEU A 466 -13.22 18.21 -11.84
C LEU A 466 -14.01 17.02 -12.44
N ARG A 467 -14.30 17.02 -13.76
CA ARG A 467 -14.94 15.88 -14.42
C ARG A 467 -14.00 14.66 -14.52
N VAL A 468 -12.70 14.89 -14.73
CA VAL A 468 -11.66 13.85 -14.71
C VAL A 468 -11.51 13.29 -13.30
N ARG A 469 -11.32 14.16 -12.29
CA ARG A 469 -11.24 13.72 -10.88
C ARG A 469 -12.43 12.85 -10.51
N LYS A 470 -13.64 13.31 -10.80
CA LYS A 470 -14.87 12.57 -10.55
C LYS A 470 -14.95 11.23 -11.30
N HIS A 471 -14.62 11.21 -12.59
CA HIS A 471 -14.63 9.98 -13.40
C HIS A 471 -13.69 8.90 -12.85
N LEU A 472 -12.49 9.30 -12.40
CA LEU A 472 -11.52 8.39 -11.80
C LEU A 472 -11.96 7.94 -10.39
N LEU A 473 -12.57 8.83 -9.59
CA LEU A 473 -13.14 8.47 -8.28
C LEU A 473 -14.37 7.55 -8.38
N GLU A 474 -15.20 7.70 -9.41
CA GLU A 474 -16.31 6.78 -9.71
C GLU A 474 -15.80 5.38 -10.09
N ALA A 475 -14.60 5.27 -10.70
CA ALA A 475 -13.94 4.00 -10.95
C ALA A 475 -13.31 3.41 -9.68
N VAL A 476 -12.65 4.24 -8.85
CA VAL A 476 -12.16 3.87 -7.51
C VAL A 476 -13.28 3.26 -6.66
N ASP A 477 -14.43 3.94 -6.58
CA ASP A 477 -15.61 3.47 -5.83
C ASP A 477 -16.03 2.07 -6.32
N LYS A 478 -16.20 1.90 -7.64
CA LYS A 478 -16.63 0.62 -8.22
C LYS A 478 -15.71 -0.52 -7.81
N TRP A 479 -14.39 -0.36 -7.94
CA TRP A 479 -13.47 -1.47 -7.73
C TRP A 479 -13.20 -1.72 -6.24
N ALA A 480 -13.27 -0.69 -5.40
CA ALA A 480 -13.18 -0.82 -3.94
C ALA A 480 -14.38 -1.59 -3.32
N GLU A 481 -15.52 -1.72 -4.01
CA GLU A 481 -16.60 -2.64 -3.58
C GLU A 481 -16.20 -4.13 -3.59
N TYR A 482 -15.12 -4.52 -4.28
CA TYR A 482 -14.77 -5.92 -4.54
C TYR A 482 -13.42 -6.37 -3.96
N VAL A 483 -12.44 -5.47 -3.82
CA VAL A 483 -11.06 -5.82 -3.44
C VAL A 483 -10.64 -5.25 -2.09
N ASP A 484 -9.49 -5.69 -1.58
CA ASP A 484 -8.96 -5.29 -0.28
C ASP A 484 -7.92 -4.17 -0.35
N GLY A 485 -7.54 -3.74 -1.56
CA GLY A 485 -6.56 -2.68 -1.76
C GLY A 485 -6.28 -2.32 -3.21
N PHE A 486 -5.52 -1.23 -3.40
CA PHE A 486 -5.00 -0.80 -4.70
C PHE A 486 -3.47 -0.80 -4.72
N ARG A 487 -2.88 -1.35 -5.79
CA ARG A 487 -1.53 -0.96 -6.25
C ARG A 487 -1.72 0.18 -7.25
N CYS A 488 -1.17 1.35 -6.98
CA CYS A 488 -1.33 2.54 -7.81
C CYS A 488 -0.16 2.70 -8.78
N ASP A 489 -0.47 2.57 -10.07
CA ASP A 489 0.49 2.70 -11.17
C ASP A 489 1.03 4.13 -11.31
N MET A 490 2.34 4.27 -11.55
CA MET A 490 3.00 5.57 -11.72
C MET A 490 2.58 6.62 -10.68
N ALA A 491 2.48 6.26 -9.39
CA ALA A 491 1.86 7.11 -8.37
C ALA A 491 2.49 8.51 -8.28
N TRP A 492 3.79 8.62 -8.55
CA TRP A 492 4.55 9.88 -8.62
C TRP A 492 4.06 10.87 -9.70
N ALA A 493 3.30 10.40 -10.70
CA ALA A 493 2.82 11.17 -11.84
C ALA A 493 1.41 11.76 -11.66
N VAL A 494 0.68 11.32 -10.61
CA VAL A 494 -0.65 11.80 -10.24
C VAL A 494 -0.55 12.76 -9.04
N PRO A 495 -1.32 13.86 -8.97
CA PRO A 495 -1.14 14.84 -7.90
C PRO A 495 -1.43 14.31 -6.50
N LYS A 496 -0.58 14.70 -5.54
CA LYS A 496 -0.73 14.39 -4.10
C LYS A 496 -2.14 14.72 -3.56
N SER A 497 -2.75 15.82 -4.02
CA SER A 497 -4.09 16.23 -3.56
C SER A 497 -5.16 15.18 -3.88
N PHE A 498 -5.04 14.53 -5.05
CA PHE A 498 -5.95 13.48 -5.52
C PHE A 498 -5.72 12.17 -4.75
N TRP A 499 -4.47 11.77 -4.50
CA TRP A 499 -4.20 10.58 -3.68
C TRP A 499 -4.73 10.73 -2.25
N GLN A 500 -4.63 11.91 -1.66
CA GLN A 500 -5.18 12.19 -0.32
C GLN A 500 -6.71 12.31 -0.31
N GLU A 501 -7.33 12.62 -1.45
CA GLU A 501 -8.79 12.58 -1.65
C GLU A 501 -9.28 11.12 -1.80
N MET A 502 -8.56 10.33 -2.60
CA MET A 502 -8.82 8.90 -2.79
C MET A 502 -8.65 8.10 -1.48
N ARG A 503 -7.57 8.35 -0.71
CA ARG A 503 -7.33 7.70 0.59
C ARG A 503 -8.50 7.91 1.53
N GLU A 504 -8.92 9.15 1.74
CA GLU A 504 -10.04 9.43 2.65
C GLU A 504 -11.34 8.76 2.17
N ARG A 505 -11.59 8.71 0.86
CA ARG A 505 -12.78 8.07 0.28
C ARG A 505 -12.82 6.56 0.54
N VAL A 506 -11.71 5.84 0.33
CA VAL A 506 -11.66 4.39 0.59
C VAL A 506 -11.59 4.10 2.09
N LYS A 507 -10.77 4.83 2.88
CA LYS A 507 -10.60 4.62 4.32
C LYS A 507 -11.82 5.03 5.16
N GLU A 508 -12.71 5.89 4.65
CA GLU A 508 -14.02 6.17 5.27
C GLU A 508 -15.02 5.01 5.05
N THR A 509 -14.79 4.14 4.06
CA THR A 509 -15.58 2.93 3.80
C THR A 509 -14.98 1.69 4.48
N ASP A 510 -13.68 1.45 4.30
CA ASP A 510 -12.91 0.41 4.99
C ASP A 510 -11.53 0.96 5.43
N PRO A 511 -11.30 1.16 6.74
CA PRO A 511 -10.00 1.58 7.28
C PRO A 511 -8.84 0.60 6.97
N GLU A 512 -9.14 -0.69 6.80
CA GLU A 512 -8.15 -1.74 6.51
C GLU A 512 -7.85 -1.88 5.01
N PHE A 513 -8.45 -1.05 4.14
CA PHE A 513 -8.22 -1.09 2.69
C PHE A 513 -6.79 -0.63 2.36
N LEU A 514 -5.95 -1.50 1.76
CA LEU A 514 -4.52 -1.22 1.55
C LEU A 514 -4.26 -0.29 0.36
N LEU A 515 -3.42 0.72 0.54
CA LEU A 515 -2.89 1.55 -0.54
C LEU A 515 -1.38 1.39 -0.70
N LEU A 516 -0.97 0.82 -1.84
CA LEU A 516 0.41 0.55 -2.24
C LEU A 516 0.81 1.43 -3.44
N ASP A 517 1.85 2.25 -3.34
CA ASP A 517 2.32 3.08 -4.46
C ASP A 517 3.49 2.49 -5.25
N GLU A 518 3.46 2.72 -6.56
CA GLU A 518 4.68 2.76 -7.36
C GLU A 518 5.26 4.20 -7.39
N THR A 519 6.16 4.51 -6.46
CA THR A 519 7.11 5.64 -6.60
C THR A 519 8.52 5.14 -6.90
N ILE A 520 9.11 5.60 -8.02
CA ILE A 520 10.45 5.21 -8.49
C ILE A 520 11.28 6.46 -8.80
N PRO A 521 12.29 6.82 -7.97
CA PRO A 521 12.60 6.26 -6.65
C PRO A 521 11.48 6.56 -5.63
N TYR A 522 11.51 5.89 -4.47
CA TYR A 522 10.53 6.12 -3.42
C TYR A 522 10.56 7.56 -2.87
N ILE A 523 9.44 8.04 -2.31
CA ILE A 523 9.31 9.42 -1.82
C ILE A 523 8.64 9.43 -0.44
N ALA A 524 9.36 9.79 0.63
CA ALA A 524 8.81 9.80 2.00
C ALA A 524 7.53 10.63 2.17
N ASP A 525 7.37 11.70 1.40
CA ASP A 525 6.14 12.51 1.39
C ASP A 525 4.90 11.72 0.94
N PHE A 526 5.02 10.59 0.24
CA PHE A 526 3.87 9.76 -0.16
C PHE A 526 3.24 9.03 1.04
N HIS A 527 3.86 9.11 2.22
CA HIS A 527 3.25 8.71 3.48
C HIS A 527 2.53 9.86 4.22
N ASP A 528 2.47 11.08 3.65
CA ASP A 528 1.60 12.19 4.13
C ASP A 528 0.13 11.89 3.76
N GLY A 529 -0.51 10.95 4.45
CA GLY A 529 -1.92 10.64 4.27
C GLY A 529 -2.31 10.23 2.84
N MET A 530 -1.43 9.52 2.12
CA MET A 530 -1.72 8.91 0.80
C MET A 530 -1.60 7.38 0.88
N PHE A 531 -0.37 6.87 1.01
CA PHE A 531 -0.08 5.44 0.87
C PHE A 531 0.37 4.79 2.18
N ASP A 532 -0.03 3.53 2.35
CA ASP A 532 0.28 2.68 3.51
C ASP A 532 1.65 1.99 3.33
N MET A 533 1.91 1.52 2.11
CA MET A 533 3.04 0.67 1.76
C MET A 533 3.72 1.18 0.48
N HIS A 534 5.05 1.23 0.49
CA HIS A 534 5.87 1.82 -0.59
C HIS A 534 6.67 0.73 -1.31
N PHE A 535 6.92 0.87 -2.62
CA PHE A 535 7.87 0.02 -3.34
C PHE A 535 9.30 0.26 -2.82
N ASP A 536 10.00 -0.77 -2.30
CA ASP A 536 11.42 -0.63 -1.93
C ASP A 536 12.35 -0.71 -3.16
N THR A 537 12.28 0.36 -3.97
CA THR A 537 13.10 0.53 -5.18
C THR A 537 14.60 0.55 -4.86
N THR A 538 15.00 1.08 -3.70
CA THR A 538 16.40 1.10 -3.25
C THR A 538 16.92 -0.31 -3.00
N LEU A 539 16.20 -1.14 -2.25
CA LEU A 539 16.57 -2.54 -2.02
C LEU A 539 16.55 -3.34 -3.33
N TYR A 540 15.52 -3.19 -4.16
CA TYR A 540 15.43 -3.85 -5.48
C TYR A 540 16.66 -3.56 -6.37
N PHE A 541 17.05 -2.28 -6.53
CA PHE A 541 18.24 -1.93 -7.33
C PHE A 541 19.53 -2.48 -6.70
N THR A 542 19.61 -2.47 -5.37
CA THR A 542 20.80 -2.91 -4.61
C THR A 542 20.97 -4.43 -4.67
N LEU A 543 19.91 -5.22 -4.52
CA LEU A 543 19.92 -6.67 -4.70
C LEU A 543 20.48 -7.05 -6.08
N ARG A 544 20.14 -6.31 -7.14
CA ARG A 544 20.73 -6.52 -8.47
C ARG A 544 22.21 -6.13 -8.57
N GLN A 545 22.65 -5.09 -7.87
CA GLN A 545 24.09 -4.76 -7.83
C GLN A 545 24.89 -5.82 -7.06
N VAL A 546 24.36 -6.34 -5.96
CA VAL A 546 24.97 -7.42 -5.17
C VAL A 546 24.97 -8.74 -5.95
N GLY A 547 23.84 -9.15 -6.51
CA GLY A 547 23.71 -10.39 -7.29
C GLY A 547 24.54 -10.44 -8.57
N ASN A 548 24.86 -9.28 -9.17
CA ASN A 548 25.82 -9.17 -10.28
C ASN A 548 27.30 -9.03 -9.81
N GLY A 549 27.58 -9.03 -8.50
CA GLY A 549 28.93 -8.84 -7.94
C GLY A 549 29.51 -7.42 -8.12
N ASN A 550 28.66 -6.41 -8.34
CA ASN A 550 29.06 -5.00 -8.51
C ASN A 550 29.14 -4.23 -7.17
N GLN A 551 28.54 -4.76 -6.10
CA GLN A 551 28.57 -4.21 -4.74
C GLN A 551 28.71 -5.34 -3.70
N PRO A 552 29.28 -5.09 -2.51
CA PRO A 552 29.32 -6.06 -1.41
C PRO A 552 27.91 -6.29 -0.85
N ALA A 553 27.67 -7.47 -0.28
CA ALA A 553 26.34 -7.88 0.18
C ALA A 553 25.78 -6.97 1.31
N ASP A 554 26.64 -6.39 2.15
CA ASP A 554 26.25 -5.41 3.18
C ASP A 554 25.51 -4.18 2.64
N ALA A 555 25.62 -3.88 1.34
CA ALA A 555 24.86 -2.80 0.72
C ALA A 555 23.33 -2.97 0.87
N ILE A 556 22.83 -4.21 1.01
CA ILE A 556 21.39 -4.43 1.27
C ILE A 556 20.98 -3.94 2.67
N LEU A 557 21.91 -3.89 3.63
CA LEU A 557 21.68 -3.35 4.97
C LEU A 557 21.67 -1.81 4.93
N ASP A 558 22.58 -1.22 4.15
CA ASP A 558 22.57 0.22 3.84
C ASP A 558 21.21 0.63 3.23
N ALA A 559 20.65 -0.17 2.33
CA ALA A 559 19.35 0.09 1.69
C ALA A 559 18.17 0.10 2.69
N ILE A 560 18.14 -0.78 3.69
CA ILE A 560 17.10 -0.78 4.74
C ILE A 560 17.22 0.50 5.60
N GLU A 561 18.45 0.84 6.02
CA GLU A 561 18.69 2.02 6.86
C GLU A 561 18.40 3.32 6.10
N GLN A 562 18.65 3.37 4.79
CA GLN A 562 18.41 4.54 3.94
C GLN A 562 16.93 4.99 3.93
N ARG A 563 15.95 4.09 4.12
CA ARG A 563 14.53 4.46 4.29
C ARG A 563 14.35 5.50 5.41
N THR A 564 15.03 5.24 6.53
CA THR A 564 15.04 6.13 7.71
C THR A 564 15.84 7.41 7.45
N GLU A 565 16.97 7.33 6.74
CA GLU A 565 17.76 8.52 6.38
C GLU A 565 16.97 9.51 5.51
N VAL A 566 16.21 8.99 4.54
CA VAL A 566 15.30 9.75 3.66
C VAL A 566 14.08 10.30 4.43
N GLY A 567 13.81 9.78 5.62
CA GLY A 567 12.84 10.34 6.57
C GLY A 567 11.43 9.76 6.48
N PHE A 568 11.29 8.52 6.02
CA PHE A 568 10.05 7.77 6.24
C PHE A 568 9.81 7.58 7.76
N PRO A 569 8.57 7.69 8.26
CA PRO A 569 8.20 7.25 9.60
C PRO A 569 8.41 5.76 9.81
N ASP A 570 8.67 5.36 11.05
CA ASP A 570 9.01 3.96 11.41
C ASP A 570 7.88 2.96 11.15
N HIS A 571 6.64 3.44 11.04
CA HIS A 571 5.44 2.64 10.74
C HIS A 571 5.13 2.53 9.24
N ALA A 572 5.92 3.12 8.35
CA ALA A 572 5.72 2.97 6.91
C ALA A 572 6.00 1.52 6.47
N ALA A 573 5.08 0.89 5.74
CA ALA A 573 5.32 -0.44 5.18
C ALA A 573 6.14 -0.37 3.89
N PHE A 574 6.93 -1.41 3.62
CA PHE A 574 7.75 -1.51 2.40
C PHE A 574 7.55 -2.88 1.75
N MET A 575 7.19 -2.87 0.47
CA MET A 575 7.11 -4.08 -0.35
C MET A 575 8.52 -4.44 -0.84
N LEU A 576 8.99 -5.63 -0.47
CA LEU A 576 10.33 -6.13 -0.79
C LEU A 576 10.25 -7.03 -2.03
N TYR A 577 10.98 -6.68 -3.08
CA TYR A 577 10.97 -7.42 -4.35
C TYR A 577 12.35 -7.39 -5.03
N GLN A 578 12.60 -8.40 -5.88
CA GLN A 578 13.84 -8.54 -6.68
C GLN A 578 13.56 -8.51 -8.19
N GLU A 579 12.33 -8.80 -8.57
CA GLU A 579 11.76 -8.74 -9.91
C GLU A 579 10.24 -8.47 -9.78
N ASN A 580 9.65 -8.01 -10.87
CA ASN A 580 8.21 -7.88 -11.05
C ASN A 580 7.88 -8.11 -12.53
N HIS A 581 6.63 -7.94 -12.95
CA HIS A 581 6.26 -8.06 -14.37
C HIS A 581 7.00 -7.08 -15.31
N ASP A 582 7.62 -6.01 -14.80
CA ASP A 582 8.39 -5.03 -15.59
C ASP A 582 9.88 -5.33 -15.76
N GLU A 583 10.40 -6.38 -15.13
CA GLU A 583 11.84 -6.62 -15.03
C GLU A 583 12.32 -7.94 -15.64
N THR A 584 13.62 -8.01 -15.97
CA THR A 584 14.24 -9.30 -16.34
C THR A 584 14.31 -10.19 -15.11
N ARG A 585 13.86 -11.46 -15.23
CA ARG A 585 13.91 -12.45 -14.14
C ARG A 585 15.29 -12.48 -13.48
N PHE A 586 15.35 -12.32 -12.16
CA PHE A 586 16.57 -12.16 -11.37
C PHE A 586 17.50 -13.38 -11.52
N VAL A 587 16.93 -14.59 -11.58
CA VAL A 587 17.66 -15.84 -11.85
C VAL A 587 18.32 -15.89 -13.24
N VAL A 588 17.80 -15.15 -14.22
CA VAL A 588 18.39 -15.04 -15.57
C VAL A 588 19.52 -14.01 -15.62
N GLU A 589 19.48 -12.99 -14.76
CA GLU A 589 20.47 -11.92 -14.70
C GLU A 589 21.64 -12.25 -13.75
N CYS A 590 21.33 -12.63 -12.51
CA CYS A 590 22.30 -12.87 -11.43
C CYS A 590 22.62 -14.36 -11.21
N GLY A 591 21.87 -15.29 -11.80
CA GLY A 591 22.03 -16.73 -11.60
C GLY A 591 21.30 -17.28 -10.36
N GLU A 592 21.31 -18.61 -10.22
CA GLU A 592 20.52 -19.30 -9.18
C GLU A 592 21.01 -19.06 -7.73
N PRO A 593 22.32 -19.11 -7.39
CA PRO A 593 22.78 -18.90 -6.01
C PRO A 593 22.39 -17.51 -5.49
N ALA A 594 22.68 -16.46 -6.26
CA ALA A 594 22.27 -15.09 -5.95
C ALA A 594 20.75 -14.93 -5.86
N ALA A 595 19.97 -15.63 -6.69
CA ALA A 595 18.50 -15.60 -6.63
C ALA A 595 17.95 -16.25 -5.34
N ARG A 596 18.56 -17.33 -4.84
CA ARG A 596 18.18 -17.96 -3.57
C ARG A 596 18.58 -17.10 -2.36
N ALA A 597 19.78 -16.51 -2.37
CA ALA A 597 20.20 -15.56 -1.33
C ALA A 597 19.34 -14.28 -1.32
N SER A 598 18.98 -13.75 -2.50
CA SER A 598 18.09 -12.61 -2.66
C SER A 598 16.67 -12.93 -2.18
N ALA A 599 16.14 -14.13 -2.46
CA ALA A 599 14.89 -14.61 -1.86
C ALA A 599 14.98 -14.64 -0.33
N GLY A 600 16.08 -15.14 0.23
CA GLY A 600 16.38 -15.06 1.65
C GLY A 600 16.27 -13.65 2.21
N ALA A 601 16.84 -12.66 1.53
CA ALA A 601 16.73 -11.24 1.88
C ALA A 601 15.27 -10.77 1.95
N LEU A 602 14.44 -11.11 0.97
CA LEU A 602 13.01 -10.71 0.95
C LEU A 602 12.23 -11.25 2.16
N PHE A 603 12.48 -12.50 2.57
CA PHE A 603 11.75 -13.11 3.69
C PHE A 603 12.28 -12.72 5.07
N THR A 604 13.54 -12.29 5.18
CA THR A 604 14.24 -12.08 6.45
C THR A 604 14.55 -10.61 6.79
N LEU A 605 14.52 -9.69 5.84
CA LEU A 605 14.66 -8.24 6.11
C LEU A 605 13.32 -7.60 6.56
N PRO A 606 13.34 -6.42 7.21
CA PRO A 606 12.12 -5.71 7.60
C PRO A 606 11.31 -5.22 6.39
N GLY A 607 10.05 -5.62 6.34
CA GLY A 607 9.11 -5.30 5.25
C GLY A 607 8.22 -6.50 4.90
N VAL A 608 7.53 -6.40 3.77
CA VAL A 608 6.54 -7.37 3.27
C VAL A 608 7.08 -8.03 1.99
N PRO A 609 7.35 -9.36 1.98
CA PRO A 609 7.90 -10.03 0.80
C PRO A 609 6.90 -10.10 -0.35
N MET A 610 7.37 -9.86 -1.56
CA MET A 610 6.61 -10.04 -2.80
C MET A 610 7.27 -11.07 -3.72
N LEU A 611 6.47 -12.03 -4.21
CA LEU A 611 6.83 -13.04 -5.21
C LEU A 611 6.19 -12.68 -6.56
N TYR A 612 7.01 -12.51 -7.61
CA TYR A 612 6.47 -12.39 -8.96
C TYR A 612 6.18 -13.78 -9.56
N GLY A 613 4.91 -14.06 -9.87
CA GLY A 613 4.45 -15.41 -10.18
C GLY A 613 5.31 -16.16 -11.19
N GLY A 614 5.71 -17.38 -10.82
CA GLY A 614 6.68 -18.19 -11.54
C GLY A 614 8.10 -18.13 -10.96
N GLN A 615 8.43 -17.13 -10.15
CA GLN A 615 9.74 -16.98 -9.48
C GLN A 615 10.06 -18.22 -8.61
N GLU A 616 9.05 -18.75 -7.93
CA GLU A 616 9.12 -19.90 -7.04
C GLU A 616 9.38 -21.22 -7.77
N ILE A 617 8.94 -21.36 -9.02
CA ILE A 617 9.22 -22.53 -9.87
C ILE A 617 10.48 -22.34 -10.75
N GLY A 618 11.16 -21.19 -10.67
CA GLY A 618 12.36 -20.88 -11.46
C GLY A 618 12.08 -20.42 -12.90
N GLN A 619 10.95 -19.76 -13.14
CA GLN A 619 10.55 -19.24 -14.46
C GLN A 619 11.61 -18.30 -15.04
N LEU A 620 12.02 -18.56 -16.30
CA LEU A 620 13.03 -17.76 -17.01
C LEU A 620 12.41 -16.69 -17.94
N GLY A 621 11.13 -16.84 -18.30
CA GLY A 621 10.40 -15.88 -19.12
C GLY A 621 9.83 -14.72 -18.28
N ARG A 622 9.84 -13.50 -18.80
CA ARG A 622 9.35 -12.30 -18.08
C ARG A 622 7.82 -12.34 -17.99
N ARG A 623 7.15 -12.00 -19.10
CA ARG A 623 5.68 -11.99 -19.29
C ARG A 623 5.18 -13.20 -20.10
N ASP A 624 6.00 -14.23 -20.21
CA ASP A 624 5.71 -15.46 -20.95
C ASP A 624 4.83 -16.42 -20.11
N PRO A 625 4.06 -17.33 -20.74
CA PRO A 625 3.35 -18.40 -20.05
C PRO A 625 4.22 -19.16 -19.06
N LEU A 626 3.68 -19.47 -17.87
CA LEU A 626 4.43 -20.19 -16.84
C LEU A 626 4.69 -21.65 -17.22
N ALA A 627 5.94 -22.08 -17.07
CA ALA A 627 6.39 -23.42 -17.42
C ALA A 627 6.11 -24.43 -16.28
N TRP A 628 4.83 -24.59 -15.91
CA TRP A 628 4.39 -25.47 -14.82
C TRP A 628 4.87 -26.93 -14.95
N ASP A 629 5.12 -27.42 -16.16
CA ASP A 629 5.64 -28.78 -16.43
C ASP A 629 7.17 -28.92 -16.26
N GLN A 630 7.87 -27.81 -15.99
CA GLN A 630 9.32 -27.70 -15.91
C GLN A 630 9.79 -27.01 -14.61
N ALA A 631 8.93 -26.96 -13.58
CA ALA A 631 9.22 -26.38 -12.27
C ALA A 631 10.52 -26.94 -11.66
N ASN A 632 11.41 -26.06 -11.20
CA ASN A 632 12.64 -26.45 -10.52
C ASN A 632 12.34 -26.76 -9.05
N GLU A 633 12.17 -28.06 -8.73
CA GLU A 633 11.95 -28.56 -7.37
C GLU A 633 12.91 -27.96 -6.33
N THR A 634 14.17 -27.67 -6.70
CA THR A 634 15.17 -27.09 -5.79
C THR A 634 14.82 -25.67 -5.37
N ILE A 635 14.34 -24.85 -6.32
CA ILE A 635 13.93 -23.46 -6.07
C ILE A 635 12.59 -23.46 -5.34
N GLN A 636 11.65 -24.33 -5.73
CA GLN A 636 10.34 -24.42 -5.08
C GLN A 636 10.48 -24.80 -3.58
N ASN A 637 11.23 -25.87 -3.27
CA ASN A 637 11.54 -26.24 -1.88
C ASN A 637 12.31 -25.12 -1.13
N HIS A 638 13.00 -24.20 -1.83
CA HIS A 638 13.65 -23.07 -1.19
C HIS A 638 12.64 -21.98 -0.78
N TYR A 639 11.69 -21.60 -1.64
CA TYR A 639 10.63 -20.66 -1.28
C TYR A 639 9.68 -21.21 -0.21
N GLU A 640 9.24 -22.47 -0.33
CA GLU A 640 8.41 -23.13 0.68
C GLU A 640 9.05 -23.05 2.09
N ARG A 641 10.34 -23.36 2.20
CA ARG A 641 11.09 -23.27 3.47
C ARG A 641 11.29 -21.85 3.98
N LEU A 642 11.44 -20.85 3.10
CA LEU A 642 11.55 -19.44 3.50
C LEU A 642 10.21 -18.89 4.03
N ILE A 643 9.10 -19.28 3.39
CA ILE A 643 7.75 -18.91 3.83
C ILE A 643 7.44 -19.57 5.17
N ASP A 644 7.70 -20.88 5.32
CA ASP A 644 7.59 -21.61 6.59
C ASP A 644 8.42 -20.95 7.71
N ALA A 645 9.69 -20.61 7.43
CA ALA A 645 10.58 -19.98 8.40
C ALA A 645 10.06 -18.62 8.87
N ARG A 646 9.58 -17.76 7.95
CA ARG A 646 8.99 -16.45 8.29
C ARG A 646 7.66 -16.59 9.03
N GLY A 647 6.78 -17.49 8.60
CA GLY A 647 5.48 -17.74 9.21
C GLY A 647 5.60 -18.31 10.63
N SER A 648 6.64 -19.09 10.91
CA SER A 648 6.89 -19.70 12.23
C SER A 648 7.79 -18.90 13.18
N THR A 649 8.47 -17.85 12.70
CA THR A 649 9.45 -17.07 13.49
C THR A 649 9.03 -15.59 13.60
N PRO A 650 8.42 -15.14 14.72
CA PRO A 650 7.94 -13.77 14.90
C PRO A 650 8.99 -12.69 14.61
N ALA A 651 10.24 -12.92 15.03
CA ALA A 651 11.37 -12.03 14.78
C ALA A 651 11.60 -11.73 13.29
N LEU A 652 11.25 -12.62 12.36
CA LEU A 652 11.40 -12.39 10.91
C LEU A 652 10.27 -11.53 10.31
N GLN A 653 9.13 -11.41 10.99
CA GLN A 653 7.94 -10.69 10.52
C GLN A 653 8.13 -9.16 10.59
N TYR A 654 7.10 -8.39 10.22
CA TYR A 654 7.20 -6.94 10.04
C TYR A 654 7.62 -6.17 11.30
N GLU A 655 7.00 -6.46 12.46
CA GLU A 655 7.27 -5.76 13.73
C GLU A 655 8.62 -6.15 14.38
N GLY A 656 9.33 -7.15 13.84
CA GLY A 656 10.59 -7.62 14.41
C GLY A 656 11.74 -6.61 14.24
N ASP A 657 12.49 -6.36 15.31
CA ASP A 657 13.70 -5.51 15.32
C ASP A 657 14.71 -5.92 14.24
N PHE A 658 15.56 -4.97 13.83
CA PHE A 658 16.70 -5.19 12.93
C PHE A 658 17.96 -4.51 13.47
N ALA A 659 19.09 -5.21 13.41
CA ALA A 659 20.40 -4.66 13.77
C ALA A 659 21.53 -5.30 12.95
N ARG A 660 22.55 -4.52 12.60
CA ARG A 660 23.83 -5.06 12.09
C ARG A 660 24.57 -5.84 13.18
N VAL A 661 25.49 -6.71 12.77
CA VAL A 661 26.32 -7.52 13.67
C VAL A 661 27.74 -7.65 13.12
N ASP A 662 28.73 -7.76 14.02
CA ASP A 662 30.12 -8.03 13.61
C ASP A 662 30.26 -9.51 13.17
N TYR A 663 30.96 -9.74 12.06
CA TYR A 663 31.34 -11.06 11.53
C TYR A 663 32.65 -10.95 10.74
N GLU A 664 33.44 -12.03 10.62
CA GLU A 664 34.72 -12.02 9.89
C GLU A 664 34.70 -13.00 8.69
N SER A 665 34.37 -12.46 7.51
CA SER A 665 34.31 -13.19 6.22
C SER A 665 35.45 -12.81 5.27
N ASP A 666 36.02 -13.80 4.57
CA ASP A 666 36.97 -13.61 3.45
C ASP A 666 36.25 -13.27 2.11
N SER A 667 34.91 -13.14 2.11
CA SER A 667 34.07 -12.92 0.92
C SER A 667 33.14 -11.71 1.07
N ASP A 668 33.27 -10.75 0.13
CA ASP A 668 32.39 -9.57 -0.01
C ASP A 668 30.93 -9.94 -0.39
N ALA A 669 30.67 -11.19 -0.81
CA ALA A 669 29.34 -11.67 -1.18
C ALA A 669 28.51 -12.18 0.01
N VAL A 670 29.05 -12.11 1.23
CA VAL A 670 28.38 -12.52 2.48
C VAL A 670 27.95 -11.30 3.27
N THR A 671 26.72 -11.29 3.79
CA THR A 671 26.25 -10.32 4.79
C THR A 671 25.58 -11.03 5.96
N CYS A 672 25.63 -10.41 7.14
CA CYS A 672 25.02 -10.92 8.37
C CYS A 672 24.33 -9.79 9.15
N PHE A 673 23.16 -10.10 9.71
CA PHE A 673 22.39 -9.18 10.55
C PHE A 673 21.56 -9.95 11.58
N VAL A 674 21.00 -9.25 12.56
CA VAL A 674 20.12 -9.82 13.58
C VAL A 674 18.69 -9.34 13.35
N ARG A 675 17.75 -10.26 13.48
CA ARG A 675 16.32 -10.00 13.67
C ARG A 675 15.90 -10.40 15.10
N GLY A 676 14.92 -9.73 15.71
CA GLY A 676 14.49 -10.06 17.07
C GLY A 676 13.06 -9.64 17.41
N ASP A 677 12.44 -10.32 18.37
CA ASP A 677 11.11 -9.99 18.93
C ASP A 677 10.98 -10.57 20.36
N GLU A 678 10.38 -9.82 21.29
CA GLU A 678 10.19 -10.13 22.73
C GLU A 678 11.35 -10.81 23.51
N GLY A 679 12.58 -10.79 22.97
CA GLY A 679 13.77 -11.47 23.52
C GLY A 679 14.16 -12.77 22.84
N ASP A 680 13.35 -13.26 21.89
CA ASP A 680 13.79 -14.15 20.82
C ASP A 680 14.64 -13.38 19.80
N ARG A 681 15.71 -14.00 19.29
CA ARG A 681 16.72 -13.32 18.45
C ARG A 681 17.38 -14.31 17.50
N HIS A 682 17.47 -13.92 16.23
CA HIS A 682 17.98 -14.74 15.16
C HIS A 682 19.11 -14.03 14.41
N LEU A 683 20.25 -14.69 14.28
CA LEU A 683 21.25 -14.32 13.28
C LEU A 683 20.74 -14.77 11.91
N VAL A 684 20.68 -13.84 10.96
CA VAL A 684 20.47 -14.12 9.55
C VAL A 684 21.80 -13.95 8.82
N ALA A 685 22.16 -14.93 8.00
CA ALA A 685 23.32 -14.89 7.13
C ALA A 685 22.90 -15.19 5.68
N LEU A 686 23.41 -14.39 4.73
CA LEU A 686 23.12 -14.50 3.30
C LEU A 686 24.43 -14.58 2.52
N ASN A 687 24.52 -15.49 1.54
CA ASN A 687 25.67 -15.67 0.66
C ASN A 687 25.24 -15.57 -0.81
N PHE A 688 25.56 -14.47 -1.48
CA PHE A 688 25.23 -14.23 -2.89
C PHE A 688 26.25 -14.86 -3.87
N GLY A 689 27.26 -15.60 -3.37
CA GLY A 689 28.30 -16.22 -4.18
C GLY A 689 27.94 -17.58 -4.80
N ASP A 690 28.71 -18.00 -5.82
CA ASP A 690 28.55 -19.31 -6.49
C ASP A 690 28.97 -20.51 -5.61
N ASP A 691 29.92 -20.31 -4.69
CA ASP A 691 30.47 -21.32 -3.78
C ASP A 691 30.01 -21.03 -2.32
N PRO A 692 29.78 -22.06 -1.47
CA PRO A 692 29.44 -21.85 -0.06
C PRO A 692 30.53 -21.12 0.72
N ALA A 693 30.14 -20.07 1.44
CA ALA A 693 31.03 -19.33 2.32
C ALA A 693 31.23 -20.05 3.67
N THR A 694 32.34 -19.80 4.35
CA THR A 694 32.58 -20.26 5.73
C THR A 694 33.35 -19.21 6.52
N PHE A 695 32.83 -18.80 7.68
CA PHE A 695 33.30 -17.62 8.42
C PHE A 695 32.99 -17.70 9.93
N GLU A 696 33.66 -16.88 10.75
CA GLU A 696 33.33 -16.72 12.17
C GLU A 696 32.23 -15.65 12.38
N THR A 697 31.32 -15.90 13.32
CA THR A 697 30.18 -15.02 13.66
C THR A 697 30.37 -14.38 15.02
N GLY A 698 29.98 -13.10 15.18
CA GLY A 698 30.10 -12.38 16.45
C GLY A 698 29.29 -12.96 17.63
N PRO A 699 28.00 -13.33 17.45
CA PRO A 699 27.20 -13.94 18.52
C PRO A 699 27.33 -15.47 18.56
N GLU A 700 27.24 -16.07 19.76
CA GLU A 700 27.08 -17.53 19.87
C GLU A 700 25.68 -17.93 19.38
N VAL A 701 25.59 -18.83 18.40
CA VAL A 701 24.34 -19.28 17.76
C VAL A 701 24.13 -20.79 17.90
N ASP A 702 22.88 -21.25 17.76
CA ASP A 702 22.59 -22.69 17.66
C ASP A 702 23.17 -23.29 16.36
N THR A 703 23.28 -24.60 16.33
CA THR A 703 23.94 -25.40 15.29
C THR A 703 23.04 -25.77 14.12
N THR A 704 21.73 -25.55 14.21
CA THR A 704 20.72 -25.93 13.23
C THR A 704 20.04 -24.70 12.64
N ASP A 705 20.10 -24.57 11.32
CA ASP A 705 19.42 -23.52 10.56
C ASP A 705 17.92 -23.82 10.42
N LEU A 706 17.08 -22.81 10.65
CA LEU A 706 15.62 -22.90 10.57
C LEU A 706 15.11 -23.05 9.14
N VAL A 707 15.83 -22.56 8.13
CA VAL A 707 15.41 -22.65 6.72
C VAL A 707 15.69 -24.05 6.17
N SER A 708 16.93 -24.55 6.29
CA SER A 708 17.29 -25.87 5.77
C SER A 708 16.95 -27.04 6.69
N GLY A 709 16.86 -26.82 8.00
CA GLY A 709 16.82 -27.87 9.01
C GLY A 709 18.15 -28.64 9.17
N GLU A 710 19.21 -28.25 8.45
CA GLU A 710 20.53 -28.88 8.50
C GLU A 710 21.45 -28.26 9.56
N SER A 711 22.57 -28.92 9.83
CA SER A 711 23.58 -28.44 10.80
C SER A 711 24.76 -27.77 10.12
N VAL A 712 24.77 -26.43 10.19
CA VAL A 712 25.61 -25.50 9.43
C VAL A 712 26.82 -24.95 10.22
N LEU A 713 26.78 -24.96 11.56
CA LEU A 713 27.87 -24.51 12.43
C LEU A 713 28.81 -25.68 12.79
N ARG A 714 30.14 -25.55 12.57
CA ARG A 714 31.13 -26.58 12.89
C ARG A 714 32.44 -26.00 13.40
N ASP A 715 32.94 -26.54 14.51
CA ASP A 715 34.19 -26.17 15.18
C ASP A 715 34.37 -24.66 15.54
N GLY A 716 33.32 -23.83 15.35
CA GLY A 716 33.28 -22.38 15.58
C GLY A 716 32.91 -21.57 14.33
N GLU A 717 33.07 -22.16 13.15
CA GLU A 717 32.82 -21.54 11.85
C GLU A 717 31.39 -21.88 11.35
N LEU A 718 30.70 -20.92 10.75
CA LEU A 718 29.40 -21.09 10.10
C LEU A 718 29.61 -21.27 8.59
N THR A 719 29.07 -22.35 8.01
CA THR A 719 29.03 -22.55 6.55
C THR A 719 27.64 -22.21 5.99
N VAL A 720 27.56 -21.32 5.00
CA VAL A 720 26.29 -20.90 4.35
C VAL A 720 26.37 -21.14 2.84
N GLU A 721 25.38 -21.84 2.26
CA GLU A 721 25.28 -21.98 0.80
C GLU A 721 24.63 -20.75 0.17
N ASP A 722 23.43 -20.36 0.63
CA ASP A 722 22.71 -19.15 0.17
C ASP A 722 22.04 -18.39 1.34
N VAL A 723 21.33 -19.09 2.23
CA VAL A 723 20.63 -18.53 3.39
C VAL A 723 20.86 -19.41 4.62
N ALA A 724 21.01 -18.78 5.79
CA ALA A 724 20.87 -19.45 7.08
C ALA A 724 20.20 -18.51 8.11
N VAL A 725 19.28 -19.03 8.92
CA VAL A 725 18.63 -18.34 10.04
C VAL A 725 18.84 -19.16 11.31
N LEU A 726 19.51 -18.59 12.30
CA LEU A 726 20.02 -19.30 13.48
C LEU A 726 19.63 -18.60 14.79
N PRO A 727 18.97 -19.28 15.74
CA PRO A 727 18.70 -18.72 17.06
C PRO A 727 20.00 -18.32 17.78
N ILE A 728 20.02 -17.11 18.36
CA ILE A 728 21.15 -16.61 19.16
C ILE A 728 21.06 -17.16 20.59
N THR A 729 22.15 -17.74 21.06
CA THR A 729 22.22 -18.52 22.31
C THR A 729 22.82 -17.72 23.48
N GLY A 730 22.15 -16.63 23.88
CA GLY A 730 22.54 -15.80 25.03
C GLY A 730 21.77 -14.49 25.13
#